data_AF-A0AAE0GGY0-F1
#
_entry.id   AF-A0AAE0GGY0-F1
#
_cell.length_a   1.000
_cell.length_b   1.000
_cell.length_c   1.000
_cell.angle_alpha   90.00
_cell.angle_beta   90.00
_cell.angle_gamma   90.00
#
_symmetry.space_group_name_H-M   'P 1'
#
loop_
_entity.id
_entity.type
_entity.pdbx_description
1 polymer ?
#
loop_
_entity_poly.entity_id
_entity_poly.type
_entity_poly.pdbx_seq_one_letter_code
_entity_poly.pdbx_strand_id
1 'polypeptide(L)'
;MGGLIELSKLAAQKAIEADEAGDLEEAEKWYMEAADSLLRLVANGVPVVEGFSSKEQSRISAAEYIARAEHLRALRTQPGSSAARSDKRAAATPCEASTSSCDVENQKTAAAELRVQAARDAMSLEARGDIDTAVHVYEGAIAGQLCVMQALGPSGQSMGPAVSLLLDELERLKLQQPKSGLEPPGSAPGLLPTSTPAPAPVPPRSSELEHTLRGDVGPNSGGSLPIVLPPWKTQPASAHSLGSTSSDTGIDADACASASTPPIIRGPPSRSTTPASTVPGKLVAPSAPRGGDGRSATTSPALPTAFLTPQEKQVLQRSSYVAGQVYLPWLPQDDVDQLSQPSLFSDSLLVLSPSQIKHLAGWKRLPELAVKPVLVHSINAFTVRQTLVPNCSFVSSLCCCALYEARFNRRLLTSRLFPQVWLQPAAAHFAPLSSGVASAGGCPLPASFFRCGFSRRLLTSRLFPQDAHGEPKINPSGQYAVKLHFNGVERKVLVDDRLPCDAAGRLICAHSSHSSEFWVSIIEKAFLKVHGGYNFRGSSSELDMYMLTGWIPEGVPVHEQQRVMGTSAPTTLSRKLAGSFDAEKYWTRLRDGHYLGQCLISASTTALTEQEEKVLGLVERHAYAVLDVREVCGHRLLLLKNPWSSVRWNGPFSPGDTKRWTPELRRALNYDTAKAQWIDNGVFWIDWRSLLTYFAKLHFNWNPFLFKLPEIAHFDWPFNASEARKDIFSLAHTPQFAFTCDNRAKAAGAGAAACMSVWVHLTKHVLQPQEENEDFIALHVFERPAASAGKQVFYMEEATRHGVYINSPHLFLRLDVPPGAQQNFVLVVSQQDRTSAGSFTLRVYCTAKIELRRIPNLYRYEIGPFAAKWPVQGGRLNPLRFNLTVDQTTEVCIRLEAPKNSGALLQLEARAAADHNGATMLFRPGFCFLRENIGPGAHSVLAFNYEGIGGLPAILRIGSSNCTVSINLSPLPATSIS
;
A
#
# COMPACT_ATOMS: atom_id res chain seq x y z
N MET A 1 39.45 29.77 39.00
CA MET A 1 38.25 29.03 38.55
C MET A 1 37.37 29.90 37.66
N GLY A 2 36.71 30.95 38.16
CA GLY A 2 35.93 31.89 37.31
C GLY A 2 36.74 32.50 36.15
N GLY A 3 37.98 32.92 36.40
CA GLY A 3 38.86 33.43 35.33
C GLY A 3 39.30 32.40 34.28
N LEU A 4 39.31 31.10 34.60
CA LEU A 4 39.65 30.03 33.64
C LEU A 4 38.47 29.70 32.71
N ILE A 5 37.23 29.88 33.18
CA ILE A 5 36.01 29.69 32.38
C ILE A 5 35.88 30.83 31.36
N GLU A 6 36.14 32.07 31.79
CA GLU A 6 36.12 33.21 30.87
C GLU A 6 37.28 33.17 29.87
N LEU A 7 38.45 32.66 30.27
CA LEU A 7 39.56 32.37 29.36
C LEU A 7 39.21 31.31 28.32
N SER A 8 38.54 30.21 28.70
CA SER A 8 38.19 29.15 27.74
C SER A 8 37.14 29.61 26.72
N LYS A 9 36.15 30.41 27.16
CA LYS A 9 35.14 31.00 26.27
C LYS A 9 35.77 32.01 25.31
N LEU A 10 36.62 32.90 25.82
CA LEU A 10 37.30 33.90 25.01
C LEU A 10 38.27 33.26 24.01
N ALA A 11 39.00 32.21 24.42
CA ALA A 11 39.88 31.47 23.53
C ALA A 11 39.11 30.74 22.43
N ALA A 12 37.99 30.09 22.75
CA ALA A 12 37.15 29.42 21.75
C ALA A 12 36.53 30.41 20.75
N GLN A 13 36.08 31.57 21.24
CA GLN A 13 35.54 32.62 20.37
C GLN A 13 36.63 33.19 19.44
N LYS A 14 37.81 33.51 19.97
CA LYS A 14 38.94 33.99 19.15
C LYS A 14 39.42 32.94 18.14
N ALA A 15 39.35 31.66 18.49
CA ALA A 15 39.69 30.58 17.57
C ALA A 15 38.76 30.52 16.37
N ILE A 16 37.45 30.68 16.60
CA ILE A 16 36.45 30.70 15.55
C ILE A 16 36.61 31.96 14.68
N GLU A 17 36.79 33.13 15.29
CA GLU A 17 36.99 34.39 14.57
C GLU A 17 38.25 34.35 13.67
N ALA A 18 39.35 33.75 14.15
CA ALA A 18 40.57 33.57 13.36
C ALA A 18 40.42 32.51 12.25
N ASP A 19 39.69 31.42 12.49
CA ASP A 19 39.40 30.37 11.50
C ASP A 19 38.52 30.93 10.37
N GLU A 20 37.51 31.74 10.71
CA GLU A 20 36.66 32.44 9.74
C GLU A 20 37.41 33.53 8.96
N ALA A 21 38.36 34.22 9.59
CA ALA A 21 39.24 35.19 8.94
C ALA A 21 40.30 34.53 8.04
N GLY A 22 40.45 33.21 8.09
CA GLY A 22 41.44 32.43 7.32
C GLY A 22 42.86 32.53 7.85
N ASP A 23 43.07 33.06 9.07
CA ASP A 23 44.38 33.07 9.73
C ASP A 23 44.60 31.73 10.44
N LEU A 24 45.05 30.75 9.65
CA LEU A 24 45.15 29.34 10.08
C LEU A 24 46.11 29.15 11.26
N GLU A 25 47.15 29.98 11.38
CA GLU A 25 48.14 29.89 12.46
C GLU A 25 47.58 30.45 13.76
N GLU A 26 46.88 31.60 13.71
CA GLU A 26 46.25 32.17 14.89
C GLU A 26 45.03 31.33 15.35
N ALA A 27 44.26 30.78 14.41
CA ALA A 27 43.16 29.86 14.69
C ALA A 27 43.65 28.58 15.38
N GLU A 28 44.69 27.93 14.84
CA GLU A 28 45.32 26.74 15.43
C GLU A 28 45.71 27.00 16.90
N LYS A 29 46.38 28.13 17.15
CA LYS A 29 46.83 28.52 18.49
C LYS A 29 45.67 28.69 19.46
N TRP A 30 44.62 29.42 19.08
CA TRP A 30 43.49 29.69 19.98
C TRP A 30 42.62 28.44 20.22
N TYR A 31 42.47 27.55 19.24
CA TYR A 31 41.80 26.26 19.45
C TYR A 31 42.56 25.39 20.47
N MET A 32 43.89 25.34 20.40
CA MET A 32 44.70 24.63 21.39
C MET A 32 44.60 25.26 22.79
N GLU A 33 44.59 26.59 22.90
CA GLU A 33 44.43 27.30 24.17
C GLU A 33 43.04 27.07 24.80
N ALA A 34 41.99 27.01 23.97
CA ALA A 34 40.64 26.68 24.39
C ALA A 34 40.53 25.24 24.91
N ALA A 35 41.17 24.29 24.22
CA ALA A 35 41.22 22.90 24.63
C ALA A 35 41.98 22.70 25.96
N ASP A 36 43.16 23.30 26.10
CA ASP A 36 43.96 23.21 27.34
C ASP A 36 43.21 23.81 28.53
N SER A 37 42.56 24.96 28.34
CA SER A 37 41.74 25.59 29.38
C SER A 37 40.57 24.71 29.84
N LEU A 38 39.88 24.05 28.90
CA LEU A 38 38.79 23.11 29.21
C LEU A 38 39.29 21.85 29.94
N LEU A 39 40.42 21.28 29.50
CA LEU A 39 41.01 20.11 30.15
C LEU A 39 41.46 20.42 31.58
N ARG A 40 42.03 21.63 31.82
CA ARG A 40 42.37 22.10 33.17
C ARG A 40 41.14 22.32 34.05
N LEU A 41 40.01 22.78 33.50
CA LEU A 41 38.75 22.91 34.25
C LEU A 41 38.21 21.53 34.67
N VAL A 42 38.29 20.54 33.78
CA VAL A 42 37.88 19.16 34.08
C VAL A 42 38.79 18.50 35.10
N ALA A 43 40.11 18.69 34.99
CA ALA A 43 41.10 18.14 35.92
C ALA A 43 40.98 18.72 37.34
N ASN A 44 40.62 19.99 37.47
CA ASN A 44 40.36 20.65 38.76
C ASN A 44 38.98 20.33 39.37
N GLY A 45 38.27 19.35 38.81
CA GLY A 45 37.09 18.77 39.44
C GLY A 45 35.79 19.56 39.24
N VAL A 46 35.75 20.59 38.39
CA VAL A 46 34.54 21.39 38.13
C VAL A 46 33.41 20.47 37.62
N PRO A 47 32.29 20.31 38.37
CA PRO A 47 31.27 19.29 38.09
C PRO A 47 30.51 19.55 36.78
N VAL A 48 30.35 20.82 36.38
CA VAL A 48 29.67 21.26 35.16
C VAL A 48 30.35 22.57 34.71
N VAL A 49 30.95 22.59 33.51
CA VAL A 49 31.40 23.84 32.89
C VAL A 49 30.17 24.50 32.27
N GLU A 50 29.89 25.75 32.62
CA GLU A 50 28.68 26.46 32.18
C GLU A 50 28.58 26.48 30.63
N GLY A 51 27.51 25.91 30.08
CA GLY A 51 27.33 25.65 28.63
C GLY A 51 27.47 24.19 28.21
N PHE A 52 27.97 23.31 29.09
CA PHE A 52 28.13 21.87 28.85
C PHE A 52 27.40 21.07 29.93
N SER A 53 26.64 20.06 29.53
CA SER A 53 25.77 19.30 30.44
C SER A 53 26.52 18.30 31.33
N SER A 54 27.80 18.01 31.05
CA SER A 54 28.63 17.10 31.83
C SER A 54 30.14 17.32 31.61
N LYS A 55 30.98 16.83 32.53
CA LYS A 55 32.44 16.75 32.36
C LYS A 55 32.86 16.01 31.10
N GLU A 56 32.08 15.01 30.71
CA GLU A 56 32.34 14.21 29.51
C GLU A 56 32.14 15.04 28.24
N GLN A 57 31.13 15.90 28.23
CA GLN A 57 30.90 16.82 27.11
C GLN A 57 32.01 17.88 27.00
N SER A 58 32.56 18.36 28.12
CA SER A 58 33.73 19.26 28.10
C SER A 58 35.01 18.60 27.58
N ARG A 59 35.19 17.29 27.84
CA ARG A 59 36.30 16.49 27.27
C ARG A 59 36.11 16.26 25.77
N ILE A 60 34.88 15.98 25.34
CA ILE A 60 34.53 15.83 23.92
C ILE A 60 34.83 17.12 23.17
N SER A 61 34.38 18.28 23.67
CA SER A 61 34.65 19.55 23.00
C SER A 61 36.13 19.97 23.04
N ALA A 62 36.88 19.62 24.09
CA ALA A 62 38.34 19.82 24.08
C ALA A 62 39.02 18.95 23.00
N ALA A 63 38.56 17.71 22.82
CA ALA A 63 39.07 16.83 21.76
C ALA A 63 38.70 17.34 20.35
N GLU A 64 37.52 17.93 20.18
CA GLU A 64 37.11 18.58 18.93
C GLU A 64 37.99 19.79 18.59
N TYR A 65 38.32 20.63 19.57
CA TYR A 65 39.23 21.77 19.36
C TYR A 65 40.66 21.32 19.03
N ILE A 66 41.18 20.26 19.66
CA ILE A 66 42.49 19.69 19.31
C ILE A 66 42.46 19.14 17.88
N ALA A 67 41.42 18.38 17.52
CA ALA A 67 41.30 17.82 16.17
C ALA A 67 41.19 18.91 15.08
N ARG A 68 40.49 20.01 15.37
CA ARG A 68 40.41 21.16 14.47
C ARG A 68 41.77 21.86 14.34
N ALA A 69 42.49 22.09 15.44
CA ALA A 69 43.82 22.67 15.40
C ALA A 69 44.82 21.80 14.60
N GLU A 70 44.79 20.48 14.79
CA GLU A 70 45.64 19.54 14.05
C GLU A 70 45.30 19.52 12.55
N HIS A 71 44.02 19.64 12.18
CA HIS A 71 43.60 19.78 10.79
C HIS A 71 44.12 21.08 10.16
N LEU A 72 44.02 22.21 10.87
CA LEU A 72 44.56 23.50 10.42
C LEU A 72 46.09 23.45 10.27
N ARG A 73 46.79 22.77 11.20
CA ARG A 73 48.23 22.50 11.09
C ARG A 73 48.57 21.63 9.88
N ALA A 74 47.75 20.63 9.56
CA ALA A 74 47.94 19.77 8.39
C ALA A 74 47.72 20.53 7.07
N LEU A 75 46.75 21.46 7.03
CA LEU A 75 46.54 22.36 5.89
C LEU A 75 47.72 23.31 5.68
N ARG A 76 48.33 23.79 6.78
CA ARG A 76 49.53 24.66 6.72
C ARG A 76 50.79 23.92 6.25
N THR A 77 50.87 22.60 6.46
CA THR A 77 52.07 21.80 6.16
C THR A 77 52.07 21.13 4.79
N GLN A 78 51.04 21.31 3.96
CA GLN A 78 51.05 20.77 2.58
C GLN A 78 51.94 21.59 1.63
N PRO A 79 52.95 20.99 0.97
CA PRO A 79 53.65 21.61 -0.15
C PRO A 79 52.84 21.42 -1.44
N GLY A 80 52.80 22.45 -2.29
CA GLY A 80 52.00 22.48 -3.52
C GLY A 80 52.36 21.42 -4.59
N SER A 81 51.30 20.99 -5.30
CA SER A 81 51.21 20.39 -6.65
C SER A 81 52.26 19.37 -7.14
N SER A 82 51.82 18.14 -7.49
CA SER A 82 51.83 17.59 -8.87
C SER A 82 51.76 16.05 -8.93
N ALA A 83 51.05 15.57 -9.97
CA ALA A 83 51.27 14.37 -10.79
C ALA A 83 51.25 12.93 -10.20
N ALA A 84 50.24 12.19 -10.66
CA ALA A 84 50.14 10.76 -10.98
C ALA A 84 51.36 9.82 -10.79
N ARG A 85 51.15 8.67 -10.14
CA ARG A 85 51.38 7.33 -10.71
C ARG A 85 50.84 6.18 -9.84
N SER A 86 50.42 5.15 -10.54
CA SER A 86 50.02 3.80 -10.10
C SER A 86 51.11 3.07 -9.32
N ASP A 87 50.74 2.18 -8.39
CA ASP A 87 51.00 0.73 -8.55
C ASP A 87 50.50 -0.16 -7.40
N LYS A 88 50.20 -1.41 -7.79
CA LYS A 88 49.66 -2.55 -7.04
C LYS A 88 50.67 -3.18 -6.05
N ARG A 89 50.17 -3.68 -4.90
CA ARG A 89 50.51 -4.98 -4.24
C ARG A 89 49.85 -5.03 -2.85
N ALA A 90 48.91 -5.94 -2.57
CA ALA A 90 49.07 -7.35 -2.18
C ALA A 90 49.18 -7.58 -0.66
N ALA A 91 48.11 -8.19 -0.12
CA ALA A 91 48.02 -9.22 0.92
C ALA A 91 48.92 -9.17 2.18
N ALA A 92 48.30 -9.25 3.37
CA ALA A 92 48.60 -10.27 4.40
C ALA A 92 47.73 -10.12 5.67
N THR A 93 46.93 -11.17 5.93
CA THR A 93 46.57 -11.85 7.22
C THR A 93 46.07 -11.10 8.47
N PRO A 94 45.03 -11.66 9.16
CA PRO A 94 44.56 -11.21 10.47
C PRO A 94 45.43 -11.79 11.60
N CYS A 95 45.73 -10.96 12.60
CA CYS A 95 46.40 -11.40 13.82
C CYS A 95 45.35 -11.98 14.78
N GLU A 96 45.51 -13.25 15.15
CA GLU A 96 44.87 -13.87 16.31
C GLU A 96 45.34 -13.16 17.59
N ALA A 97 44.41 -12.75 18.44
CA ALA A 97 44.71 -12.47 19.84
C ALA A 97 43.71 -13.23 20.72
N SER A 98 44.31 -14.10 21.51
CA SER A 98 43.74 -14.99 22.50
C SER A 98 43.01 -14.25 23.63
N THR A 99 41.99 -14.92 24.15
CA THR A 99 41.24 -14.54 25.34
C THR A 99 42.13 -14.54 26.59
N SER A 100 42.22 -13.40 27.27
CA SER A 100 42.48 -13.32 28.71
C SER A 100 41.51 -12.32 29.35
N SER A 101 41.02 -12.66 30.53
CA SER A 101 40.01 -11.90 31.25
C SER A 101 40.64 -10.67 31.93
N CYS A 102 40.47 -9.49 31.35
CA CYS A 102 40.49 -8.20 32.04
C CYS A 102 39.81 -7.09 31.21
N ASP A 103 39.02 -6.27 31.90
CA ASP A 103 38.44 -4.98 31.51
C ASP A 103 37.52 -4.89 30.29
N VAL A 104 36.22 -5.08 30.55
CA VAL A 104 35.09 -4.67 29.68
C VAL A 104 35.16 -3.18 29.29
N GLU A 105 35.90 -2.36 30.04
CA GLU A 105 36.11 -0.94 29.77
C GLU A 105 37.21 -0.70 28.71
N ASN A 106 38.30 -1.47 28.74
CA ASN A 106 39.35 -1.41 27.71
C ASN A 106 38.86 -1.93 26.35
N GLN A 107 37.93 -2.90 26.33
CA GLN A 107 37.27 -3.36 25.10
C GLN A 107 36.31 -2.30 24.52
N LYS A 108 35.69 -1.46 25.35
CA LYS A 108 34.87 -0.32 24.89
C LYS A 108 35.72 0.80 24.30
N THR A 109 36.88 1.07 24.91
CA THR A 109 37.84 2.10 24.44
C THR A 109 38.53 1.67 23.15
N ALA A 110 39.01 0.43 23.05
CA ALA A 110 39.61 -0.10 21.82
C ALA A 110 38.61 -0.15 20.67
N ALA A 111 37.34 -0.49 20.94
CA ALA A 111 36.28 -0.43 19.94
C ALA A 111 35.93 1.01 19.55
N ALA A 112 36.03 1.99 20.45
CA ALA A 112 35.84 3.40 20.14
C ALA A 112 37.00 3.98 19.30
N GLU A 113 38.24 3.58 19.58
CA GLU A 113 39.42 3.97 18.81
C GLU A 113 39.39 3.39 17.39
N LEU A 114 38.99 2.13 17.22
CA LEU A 114 38.75 1.51 15.92
C LEU A 114 37.63 2.20 15.13
N ARG A 115 36.58 2.72 15.80
CA ARG A 115 35.49 3.49 15.15
C ARG A 115 35.98 4.83 14.61
N VAL A 116 36.77 5.55 15.40
CA VAL A 116 37.31 6.86 15.00
C VAL A 116 38.35 6.67 13.89
N GLN A 117 39.13 5.60 13.94
CA GLN A 117 40.09 5.29 12.89
C GLN A 117 39.41 4.91 11.58
N ALA A 118 38.38 4.05 11.60
CA ALA A 118 37.62 3.69 10.40
C ALA A 118 36.89 4.88 9.76
N ALA A 119 36.34 5.79 10.57
CA ALA A 119 35.73 7.03 10.07
C ALA A 119 36.78 7.98 9.45
N ARG A 120 37.98 8.11 10.06
CA ARG A 120 39.09 8.88 9.46
C ARG A 120 39.55 8.28 8.13
N ASP A 121 39.71 6.96 8.07
CA ASP A 121 40.20 6.27 6.87
C ASP A 121 39.17 6.37 5.73
N ALA A 122 37.87 6.20 6.03
CA ALA A 122 36.81 6.34 5.06
C ALA A 122 36.64 7.78 4.55
N MET A 123 36.66 8.79 5.44
CA MET A 123 36.66 10.20 5.02
C MET A 123 37.89 10.58 4.19
N SER A 124 39.06 9.97 4.47
CA SER A 124 40.26 10.16 3.64
C SER A 124 40.14 9.52 2.25
N LEU A 125 39.43 8.40 2.13
CA LEU A 125 39.14 7.73 0.87
C LEU A 125 38.09 8.48 0.04
N GLU A 126 37.06 9.02 0.70
CA GLU A 126 36.06 9.90 0.08
C GLU A 126 36.70 11.17 -0.50
N ALA A 127 37.60 11.81 0.25
CA ALA A 127 38.32 13.00 -0.21
C ALA A 127 39.22 12.72 -1.43
N ARG A 128 39.56 11.44 -1.69
CA ARG A 128 40.32 10.98 -2.86
C ARG A 128 39.41 10.47 -3.99
N GLY A 129 38.09 10.47 -3.80
CA GLY A 129 37.11 9.97 -4.76
C GLY A 129 36.92 8.46 -4.80
N ASP A 130 37.48 7.71 -3.83
CA ASP A 130 37.39 6.24 -3.77
C ASP A 130 36.18 5.81 -2.91
N ILE A 131 34.99 6.05 -3.46
CA ILE A 131 33.71 5.88 -2.76
C ILE A 131 33.43 4.40 -2.46
N ASP A 132 33.81 3.47 -3.35
CA ASP A 132 33.57 2.03 -3.14
C ASP A 132 34.40 1.49 -1.97
N THR A 133 35.67 1.91 -1.85
CA THR A 133 36.52 1.49 -0.74
C THR A 133 36.07 2.13 0.57
N ALA A 134 35.64 3.39 0.54
CA ALA A 134 35.07 4.06 1.72
C ALA A 134 33.80 3.35 2.23
N VAL A 135 32.89 2.96 1.32
CA VAL A 135 31.69 2.17 1.65
C VAL A 135 32.06 0.85 2.32
N HIS A 136 33.08 0.14 1.80
CA HIS A 136 33.53 -1.11 2.42
C HIS A 136 34.18 -0.91 3.81
N VAL A 137 34.89 0.20 4.04
CA VAL A 137 35.45 0.52 5.36
C VAL A 137 34.33 0.81 6.37
N TYR A 138 33.28 1.56 5.97
CA TYR A 138 32.10 1.77 6.82
C TYR A 138 31.34 0.48 7.10
N GLU A 139 31.12 -0.37 6.09
CA GLU A 139 30.45 -1.66 6.26
C GLU A 139 31.23 -2.60 7.19
N GLY A 140 32.55 -2.64 7.09
CA GLY A 140 33.43 -3.40 7.98
C GLY A 140 33.38 -2.92 9.43
N ALA A 141 33.37 -1.60 9.65
CA ALA A 141 33.25 -1.01 10.98
C ALA A 141 31.90 -1.30 11.64
N ILE A 142 30.81 -1.25 10.87
CA ILE A 142 29.46 -1.59 11.34
C ILE A 142 29.36 -3.09 11.69
N ALA A 143 29.97 -3.97 10.88
CA ALA A 143 29.98 -5.41 11.12
C ALA A 143 30.77 -5.80 12.39
N GLY A 144 31.96 -5.21 12.61
CA GLY A 144 32.74 -5.42 13.83
C GLY A 144 31.98 -4.97 15.09
N GLN A 145 31.25 -3.86 14.99
CA GLN A 145 30.44 -3.31 16.07
C GLN A 145 29.23 -4.20 16.44
N LEU A 146 28.56 -4.79 15.44
CA LEU A 146 27.46 -5.73 15.67
C LEU A 146 27.92 -7.01 16.38
N CYS A 147 29.16 -7.45 16.11
CA CYS A 147 29.76 -8.61 16.77
C CYS A 147 30.01 -8.36 18.27
N VAL A 148 30.50 -7.17 18.63
CA VAL A 148 30.70 -6.75 20.04
C VAL A 148 29.36 -6.59 20.78
N MET A 149 28.31 -6.11 20.10
CA MET A 149 26.96 -5.99 20.69
C MET A 149 26.31 -7.35 21.00
N GLN A 150 26.60 -8.40 20.21
CA GLN A 150 26.10 -9.76 20.47
C GLN A 150 26.78 -10.40 21.68
N ALA A 151 28.01 -10.01 22.01
CA ALA A 151 28.75 -10.52 23.17
C ALA A 151 28.32 -9.90 24.51
N LEU A 152 27.62 -8.74 24.53
CA LEU A 152 27.39 -7.94 25.75
C LEU A 152 26.01 -8.07 26.42
N GLY A 153 25.05 -8.83 25.87
CA GLY A 153 23.75 -9.08 26.52
C GLY A 153 22.85 -7.84 26.76
N PRO A 154 21.61 -8.00 27.29
CA PRO A 154 20.54 -7.00 27.17
C PRO A 154 20.53 -5.89 28.25
N SER A 155 21.69 -5.51 28.81
CA SER A 155 21.78 -4.39 29.77
C SER A 155 22.83 -3.37 29.34
N GLY A 156 22.39 -2.28 28.67
CA GLY A 156 23.25 -1.13 28.37
C GLY A 156 22.57 -0.08 27.48
N GLN A 157 22.41 1.13 27.99
CA GLN A 157 21.80 2.28 27.33
C GLN A 157 22.69 2.93 26.24
N SER A 158 22.02 3.55 25.26
CA SER A 158 22.45 4.63 24.36
C SER A 158 23.82 4.51 23.64
N MET A 159 23.85 3.72 22.55
CA MET A 159 24.84 3.84 21.46
C MET A 159 24.20 4.20 20.10
N GLY A 160 22.94 4.66 20.10
CA GLY A 160 22.13 4.91 18.89
C GLY A 160 22.59 6.06 17.97
N PRO A 161 23.07 7.22 18.47
CA PRO A 161 23.29 8.39 17.61
C PRO A 161 24.43 8.22 16.58
N ALA A 162 25.56 7.62 16.98
CA ALA A 162 26.72 7.46 16.08
C ALA A 162 26.51 6.34 15.04
N VAL A 163 25.79 5.27 15.41
CA VAL A 163 25.37 4.22 14.46
C VAL A 163 24.33 4.77 13.48
N SER A 164 23.42 5.63 13.95
CA SER A 164 22.49 6.37 13.08
C SER A 164 23.24 7.27 12.11
N LEU A 165 24.25 8.02 12.57
CA LEU A 165 25.07 8.87 11.71
C LEU A 165 25.85 8.07 10.66
N LEU A 166 26.46 6.94 11.04
CA LEU A 166 27.16 6.07 10.09
C LEU A 166 26.20 5.39 9.08
N LEU A 167 24.98 5.06 9.50
CA LEU A 167 23.95 4.50 8.63
C LEU A 167 23.36 5.55 7.68
N ASP A 168 23.10 6.76 8.18
CA ASP A 168 22.62 7.90 7.39
C ASP A 168 23.68 8.30 6.33
N GLU A 169 24.96 8.27 6.70
CA GLU A 169 26.06 8.58 5.76
C GLU A 169 26.31 7.44 4.76
N LEU A 170 26.18 6.17 5.18
CA LEU A 170 26.20 5.02 4.28
C LEU A 170 25.05 5.07 3.25
N GLU A 171 23.84 5.47 3.68
CA GLU A 171 22.72 5.70 2.76
C GLU A 171 23.01 6.87 1.81
N ARG A 172 23.61 7.96 2.31
CA ARG A 172 24.02 9.10 1.48
C ARG A 172 25.02 8.70 0.39
N LEU A 173 26.03 7.90 0.73
CA LEU A 173 27.06 7.45 -0.21
C LEU A 173 26.51 6.44 -1.23
N LYS A 174 25.59 5.55 -0.82
CA LYS A 174 24.87 4.64 -1.74
C LYS A 174 23.99 5.39 -2.74
N LEU A 175 23.47 6.55 -2.37
CA LEU A 175 22.69 7.44 -3.25
C LEU A 175 23.56 8.24 -4.23
N GLN A 176 24.83 8.45 -3.93
CA GLN A 176 25.78 9.18 -4.79
C GLN A 176 26.44 8.30 -5.86
N GLN A 177 26.29 6.97 -5.82
CA GLN A 177 26.77 6.11 -6.89
C GLN A 177 26.00 6.37 -8.20
N PRO A 178 26.67 6.74 -9.31
CA PRO A 178 26.01 6.83 -10.60
C PRO A 178 25.56 5.43 -11.06
N LYS A 179 24.28 5.29 -11.43
CA LYS A 179 23.77 4.08 -12.09
C LYS A 179 24.53 3.87 -13.40
N SER A 180 25.48 2.93 -13.42
CA SER A 180 26.23 2.55 -14.60
C SER A 180 25.34 1.77 -15.58
N GLY A 181 24.70 2.50 -16.47
CA GLY A 181 24.14 2.00 -17.73
C GLY A 181 24.85 2.68 -18.89
N LEU A 182 26.08 2.24 -19.21
CA LEU A 182 26.81 2.62 -20.41
C LEU A 182 27.45 1.36 -21.01
N GLU A 183 27.08 1.09 -22.26
CA GLU A 183 27.66 0.03 -23.10
C GLU A 183 29.19 0.18 -23.25
N PRO A 184 29.94 -0.91 -23.51
CA PRO A 184 31.40 -0.84 -23.63
C PRO A 184 31.84 -0.15 -24.94
N PRO A 185 32.89 0.69 -24.92
CA PRO A 185 33.44 1.30 -26.12
C PRO A 185 34.35 0.31 -26.87
N GLY A 186 34.03 0.08 -28.14
CA GLY A 186 34.91 -0.59 -29.10
C GLY A 186 36.07 0.31 -29.54
N SER A 187 37.24 -0.29 -29.62
CA SER A 187 38.54 0.26 -30.04
C SER A 187 38.55 0.92 -31.42
N ALA A 188 39.19 2.09 -31.53
CA ALA A 188 39.62 2.71 -32.78
C ALA A 188 40.90 2.03 -33.35
N PRO A 189 41.18 2.20 -34.65
CA PRO A 189 42.34 3.02 -35.02
C PRO A 189 42.01 4.09 -36.07
N GLY A 190 42.70 5.22 -36.00
CA GLY A 190 42.45 6.41 -36.82
C GLY A 190 43.37 6.59 -38.03
N LEU A 191 43.03 7.58 -38.86
CA LEU A 191 43.90 8.63 -39.42
C LEU A 191 43.07 9.54 -40.36
N LEU A 192 43.21 10.87 -40.17
CA LEU A 192 42.83 11.96 -41.10
C LEU A 192 43.82 12.00 -42.30
N PRO A 193 43.62 12.75 -43.44
CA PRO A 193 42.94 14.06 -43.49
C PRO A 193 42.21 14.50 -44.79
N THR A 194 41.53 15.66 -44.65
CA THR A 194 41.34 16.78 -45.61
C THR A 194 40.30 16.79 -46.75
N SER A 195 39.52 17.89 -46.72
CA SER A 195 38.99 18.74 -47.80
C SER A 195 37.52 18.57 -48.27
N THR A 196 36.79 19.68 -48.07
CA THR A 196 35.55 20.26 -48.68
C THR A 196 35.35 20.03 -50.20
N PRO A 197 34.20 20.38 -50.84
CA PRO A 197 32.99 21.12 -50.38
C PRO A 197 31.61 20.53 -50.83
N ALA A 198 30.52 21.19 -50.40
CA ALA A 198 29.13 21.07 -50.91
C ALA A 198 29.00 21.54 -52.40
N PRO A 199 27.90 21.26 -53.17
CA PRO A 199 26.55 21.84 -52.95
C PRO A 199 25.34 20.94 -53.36
N ALA A 200 24.13 21.46 -53.12
CA ALA A 200 22.78 20.94 -53.43
C ALA A 200 22.39 21.05 -54.94
N PRO A 201 21.10 21.01 -55.38
CA PRO A 201 20.04 19.98 -55.36
C PRO A 201 19.46 19.67 -56.79
N VAL A 202 18.24 19.09 -56.87
CA VAL A 202 17.24 19.03 -58.00
C VAL A 202 17.26 17.79 -58.99
N PRO A 203 16.20 17.46 -59.79
CA PRO A 203 15.20 16.40 -59.53
C PRO A 203 14.95 15.43 -60.76
N PRO A 204 13.74 14.86 -61.01
CA PRO A 204 13.51 13.43 -61.25
C PRO A 204 13.51 13.00 -62.73
N ARG A 205 13.52 11.67 -63.00
CA ARG A 205 13.07 11.12 -64.29
C ARG A 205 12.36 9.77 -64.18
N SER A 206 11.39 9.67 -65.08
CA SER A 206 10.39 8.66 -65.43
C SER A 206 10.89 7.57 -66.39
N SER A 207 10.14 6.46 -66.44
CA SER A 207 9.74 5.74 -67.68
C SER A 207 8.71 4.66 -67.27
N GLU A 208 7.40 4.85 -67.51
CA GLU A 208 6.66 4.46 -68.74
C GLU A 208 6.77 2.98 -69.13
N LEU A 209 5.64 2.26 -69.03
CA LEU A 209 4.95 1.68 -70.20
C LEU A 209 3.55 1.15 -69.80
N GLU A 210 2.55 1.67 -70.49
CA GLU A 210 1.13 1.32 -70.43
C GLU A 210 0.83 0.03 -71.22
N HIS A 211 -0.23 -0.68 -70.84
CA HIS A 211 -1.30 -1.05 -71.79
C HIS A 211 -2.59 -1.37 -71.05
N THR A 212 -3.58 -0.52 -71.29
CA THR A 212 -5.02 -0.63 -71.00
C THR A 212 -5.70 -1.78 -71.74
N LEU A 213 -6.76 -2.36 -71.15
CA LEU A 213 -8.09 -2.46 -71.77
C LEU A 213 -9.18 -2.87 -70.74
N ARG A 214 -10.31 -2.16 -70.81
CA ARG A 214 -11.57 -2.37 -70.08
C ARG A 214 -12.37 -3.55 -70.67
N GLY A 215 -13.28 -4.12 -69.89
CA GLY A 215 -14.42 -4.88 -70.42
C GLY A 215 -15.29 -5.51 -69.32
N ASP A 216 -16.47 -4.93 -69.09
CA ASP A 216 -17.60 -5.50 -68.34
C ASP A 216 -18.16 -6.77 -68.99
N VAL A 217 -19.04 -7.47 -68.24
CA VAL A 217 -20.16 -8.38 -68.63
C VAL A 217 -20.08 -9.77 -67.94
N GLY A 218 -21.04 -10.08 -67.04
CA GLY A 218 -21.36 -11.46 -66.55
C GLY A 218 -22.29 -12.19 -67.53
N PRO A 219 -23.10 -13.23 -67.16
CA PRO A 219 -23.08 -14.19 -66.04
C PRO A 219 -23.09 -15.67 -66.54
N ASN A 220 -23.32 -16.61 -65.60
CA ASN A 220 -23.87 -17.99 -65.75
C ASN A 220 -22.98 -19.26 -65.59
N SER A 221 -23.44 -20.06 -64.61
CA SER A 221 -23.71 -21.51 -64.60
C SER A 221 -22.59 -22.56 -64.52
N GLY A 222 -22.62 -23.34 -63.42
CA GLY A 222 -22.93 -24.78 -63.46
C GLY A 222 -21.81 -25.82 -63.25
N GLY A 223 -21.98 -26.71 -62.26
CA GLY A 223 -21.40 -28.07 -62.16
C GLY A 223 -20.09 -28.18 -61.35
N SER A 224 -20.06 -28.70 -60.11
CA SER A 224 -20.18 -30.09 -59.62
C SER A 224 -18.90 -30.96 -59.71
N LEU A 225 -18.21 -31.07 -58.55
CA LEU A 225 -17.46 -32.22 -57.97
C LEU A 225 -16.17 -32.76 -58.68
N PRO A 226 -15.31 -33.59 -58.03
CA PRO A 226 -15.13 -33.94 -56.61
C PRO A 226 -13.67 -33.91 -56.07
N ILE A 227 -13.58 -34.16 -54.77
CA ILE A 227 -12.40 -34.39 -53.91
C ILE A 227 -11.69 -35.71 -54.25
N VAL A 228 -10.34 -35.71 -54.22
CA VAL A 228 -9.49 -36.91 -54.29
C VAL A 228 -8.60 -36.98 -53.04
N LEU A 229 -8.72 -38.07 -52.28
CA LEU A 229 -7.77 -38.55 -51.28
C LEU A 229 -7.30 -39.96 -51.69
N PRO A 230 -6.01 -40.34 -51.51
CA PRO A 230 -5.56 -41.72 -51.54
C PRO A 230 -5.08 -42.25 -50.17
N PRO A 231 -4.88 -43.58 -50.00
CA PRO A 231 -5.51 -44.33 -48.92
C PRO A 231 -4.58 -45.14 -47.97
N TRP A 232 -5.25 -45.78 -47.01
CA TRP A 232 -4.89 -46.77 -45.98
C TRP A 232 -3.81 -47.83 -46.26
N LYS A 233 -3.18 -48.32 -45.16
CA LYS A 233 -2.93 -49.76 -44.93
C LYS A 233 -2.99 -50.15 -43.45
N THR A 234 -3.37 -51.39 -43.22
CA THR A 234 -3.99 -52.03 -42.05
C THR A 234 -3.03 -52.86 -41.17
N GLN A 235 -3.39 -52.92 -39.87
CA GLN A 235 -3.31 -53.98 -38.82
C GLN A 235 -2.70 -55.37 -39.13
N PRO A 236 -2.21 -56.13 -38.10
CA PRO A 236 -3.09 -56.89 -37.20
C PRO A 236 -2.67 -57.05 -35.71
N ALA A 237 -3.62 -57.54 -34.92
CA ALA A 237 -3.55 -57.90 -33.50
C ALA A 237 -3.08 -59.36 -33.28
N SER A 238 -2.56 -59.66 -32.08
CA SER A 238 -2.67 -60.99 -31.47
C SER A 238 -2.61 -60.92 -29.94
N ALA A 239 -3.39 -61.79 -29.30
CA ALA A 239 -3.50 -62.00 -27.87
C ALA A 239 -2.56 -63.13 -27.41
N HIS A 240 -2.10 -63.12 -26.16
CA HIS A 240 -1.85 -64.35 -25.38
C HIS A 240 -1.86 -64.08 -23.88
N SER A 241 -2.36 -65.09 -23.17
CA SER A 241 -2.64 -65.21 -21.74
C SER A 241 -1.54 -65.96 -20.98
N LEU A 242 -1.66 -65.94 -19.64
CA LEU A 242 -1.14 -66.88 -18.62
C LEU A 242 0.30 -66.67 -18.13
N GLY A 243 0.46 -66.77 -16.80
CA GLY A 243 1.76 -66.90 -16.15
C GLY A 243 1.80 -66.43 -14.71
N SER A 244 1.09 -67.14 -13.82
CA SER A 244 1.27 -67.10 -12.36
C SER A 244 2.67 -67.55 -11.94
N THR A 245 3.28 -66.92 -10.93
CA THR A 245 3.99 -67.63 -9.84
C THR A 245 4.13 -66.73 -8.62
N SER A 246 3.61 -67.26 -7.52
CA SER A 246 3.74 -66.88 -6.12
C SER A 246 5.08 -67.31 -5.52
N SER A 247 5.58 -66.55 -4.53
CA SER A 247 6.33 -67.01 -3.36
C SER A 247 6.45 -65.81 -2.41
N ASP A 248 5.61 -65.62 -1.40
CA ASP A 248 5.55 -66.32 -0.10
C ASP A 248 6.87 -66.32 0.69
N THR A 249 6.93 -65.45 1.70
CA THR A 249 7.37 -65.62 3.11
C THR A 249 7.01 -64.30 3.83
N GLY A 250 6.11 -64.21 4.82
CA GLY A 250 6.07 -64.90 6.12
C GLY A 250 7.18 -64.33 7.01
N ILE A 251 6.98 -63.67 8.16
CA ILE A 251 6.17 -64.05 9.33
C ILE A 251 6.35 -62.96 10.43
N ASP A 252 5.29 -62.74 11.23
CA ASP A 252 5.12 -62.28 12.64
C ASP A 252 5.78 -60.99 13.17
N ALA A 253 5.10 -60.05 13.86
CA ALA A 253 4.07 -60.04 14.94
C ALA A 253 4.68 -59.76 16.33
N ASP A 254 4.12 -58.74 17.01
CA ASP A 254 4.06 -58.44 18.46
C ASP A 254 4.05 -56.90 18.67
N ALA A 255 3.37 -56.25 19.62
CA ALA A 255 2.27 -56.46 20.57
C ALA A 255 2.10 -55.05 21.23
N CYS A 256 0.92 -54.41 21.27
CA CYS A 256 -0.20 -54.51 22.23
C CYS A 256 -0.25 -53.40 23.32
N ALA A 257 -1.45 -52.78 23.45
CA ALA A 257 -2.12 -52.10 24.60
C ALA A 257 -1.51 -50.79 25.18
N SER A 258 -2.24 -49.77 25.68
CA SER A 258 -3.61 -49.57 26.23
C SER A 258 -3.91 -48.04 26.24
N ALA A 259 -5.06 -47.51 25.78
CA ALA A 259 -6.39 -47.35 26.41
C ALA A 259 -6.51 -46.36 27.60
N SER A 260 -7.25 -45.25 27.40
CA SER A 260 -8.25 -44.71 28.36
C SER A 260 -9.08 -43.55 27.78
N THR A 261 -10.41 -43.70 27.90
CA THR A 261 -11.53 -42.86 27.40
C THR A 261 -11.94 -41.74 28.37
N PRO A 262 -12.64 -40.67 27.91
CA PRO A 262 -13.51 -39.85 28.76
C PRO A 262 -14.96 -39.64 28.19
N PRO A 263 -15.90 -39.05 28.97
CA PRO A 263 -17.26 -39.59 29.11
C PRO A 263 -18.40 -38.86 28.37
N ILE A 264 -19.55 -39.54 28.35
CA ILE A 264 -20.86 -39.18 27.77
C ILE A 264 -21.74 -38.49 28.83
N ILE A 265 -22.39 -37.37 28.47
CA ILE A 265 -23.44 -36.72 29.29
C ILE A 265 -24.76 -36.59 28.50
N ARG A 266 -25.85 -36.86 29.21
CA ARG A 266 -27.22 -37.17 28.80
C ARG A 266 -28.03 -35.96 28.31
N GLY A 267 -28.97 -36.20 27.39
CA GLY A 267 -29.97 -35.23 26.93
C GLY A 267 -31.22 -35.14 27.84
N PRO A 268 -32.05 -34.09 27.69
CA PRO A 268 -33.20 -33.83 28.57
C PRO A 268 -34.53 -34.44 28.05
N PRO A 269 -35.54 -34.63 28.92
CA PRO A 269 -36.83 -35.25 28.59
C PRO A 269 -37.94 -34.24 28.20
N SER A 270 -39.11 -34.76 27.83
CA SER A 270 -40.29 -34.04 27.30
C SER A 270 -41.56 -34.18 28.18
N ARG A 271 -42.59 -33.33 27.90
CA ARG A 271 -43.99 -33.21 28.43
C ARG A 271 -44.17 -32.39 29.73
N SER A 272 -45.23 -31.61 30.02
CA SER A 272 -46.54 -31.26 29.41
C SER A 272 -47.24 -30.10 30.18
N THR A 273 -48.39 -29.61 29.64
CA THR A 273 -49.63 -29.07 30.29
C THR A 273 -49.79 -27.59 30.75
N THR A 274 -50.84 -26.96 30.18
CA THR A 274 -51.68 -25.76 30.50
C THR A 274 -52.40 -25.83 31.87
N PRO A 275 -53.14 -24.81 32.45
CA PRO A 275 -54.04 -23.82 31.79
C PRO A 275 -54.31 -22.40 32.41
N ALA A 276 -54.84 -21.51 31.54
CA ALA A 276 -55.96 -20.53 31.59
C ALA A 276 -56.31 -19.52 32.74
N SER A 277 -56.74 -18.32 32.27
CA SER A 277 -57.82 -17.38 32.75
C SER A 277 -57.48 -16.40 33.90
N THR A 278 -57.77 -15.07 33.86
CA THR A 278 -59.08 -14.40 33.66
C THR A 278 -58.93 -12.85 33.48
N VAL A 279 -59.91 -12.20 32.83
CA VAL A 279 -60.04 -10.76 32.45
C VAL A 279 -61.21 -10.10 33.24
N PRO A 280 -61.24 -8.78 33.58
CA PRO A 280 -61.99 -7.72 32.83
C PRO A 280 -61.30 -6.31 32.91
N GLY A 281 -61.52 -5.25 32.11
CA GLY A 281 -62.45 -4.89 31.04
C GLY A 281 -63.00 -3.44 31.21
N LYS A 282 -62.53 -2.43 30.44
CA LYS A 282 -63.20 -1.19 29.94
C LYS A 282 -62.17 -0.20 29.34
N LEU A 283 -62.02 -0.07 28.01
CA LEU A 283 -62.73 0.77 27.00
C LEU A 283 -62.32 2.26 26.97
N VAL A 284 -61.61 2.69 25.91
CA VAL A 284 -61.99 3.69 24.86
C VAL A 284 -60.95 3.64 23.71
N ALA A 285 -61.40 3.71 22.43
CA ALA A 285 -60.62 3.72 21.18
C ALA A 285 -60.93 5.00 20.36
N PRO A 286 -60.19 5.41 19.29
CA PRO A 286 -60.20 4.66 18.01
C PRO A 286 -58.91 4.65 17.14
N SER A 287 -58.90 3.68 16.23
CA SER A 287 -58.22 3.57 14.91
C SER A 287 -56.69 3.38 14.80
N ALA A 288 -56.29 2.14 14.49
CA ALA A 288 -55.04 1.75 13.84
C ALA A 288 -55.33 0.77 12.69
N PRO A 289 -54.63 0.83 11.53
CA PRO A 289 -54.60 -0.29 10.60
C PRO A 289 -53.32 -1.10 10.76
N ARG A 290 -53.52 -2.32 11.29
CA ARG A 290 -52.93 -3.62 10.90
C ARG A 290 -51.51 -3.64 10.32
N GLY A 291 -50.59 -4.19 11.12
CA GLY A 291 -49.39 -4.86 10.61
C GLY A 291 -49.60 -6.37 10.43
N GLY A 292 -48.72 -6.96 9.63
CA GLY A 292 -48.34 -8.38 9.72
C GLY A 292 -48.70 -9.23 8.51
N ASP A 293 -47.80 -9.35 7.53
CA ASP A 293 -46.90 -10.52 7.46
C ASP A 293 -45.95 -10.41 6.26
N GLY A 294 -44.80 -9.78 6.49
CA GLY A 294 -43.70 -9.69 5.52
C GLY A 294 -42.54 -10.60 5.94
N ARG A 295 -42.41 -11.76 5.27
CA ARG A 295 -41.16 -12.53 5.27
C ARG A 295 -40.31 -12.07 4.09
N SER A 296 -39.32 -11.23 4.38
CA SER A 296 -38.37 -10.64 3.45
C SER A 296 -37.47 -11.71 2.82
N ALA A 297 -37.61 -11.91 1.51
CA ALA A 297 -36.64 -12.62 0.68
C ALA A 297 -35.39 -11.78 0.50
N THR A 298 -34.23 -12.43 0.49
CA THR A 298 -32.88 -11.86 0.37
C THR A 298 -32.62 -11.31 -1.04
N THR A 299 -33.14 -10.13 -1.32
CA THR A 299 -32.56 -9.18 -2.29
C THR A 299 -31.20 -8.74 -1.77
N SER A 300 -30.21 -8.54 -2.65
CA SER A 300 -29.01 -7.76 -2.32
C SER A 300 -29.48 -6.44 -1.70
N PRO A 301 -29.29 -6.20 -0.40
CA PRO A 301 -29.53 -4.90 0.15
C PRO A 301 -28.35 -4.06 -0.34
N ALA A 302 -28.63 -2.96 -1.01
CA ALA A 302 -27.70 -1.86 -0.99
C ALA A 302 -27.27 -1.64 0.47
N LEU A 303 -25.97 -1.44 0.68
CA LEU A 303 -25.44 -0.94 1.94
C LEU A 303 -26.36 0.17 2.47
N PRO A 304 -26.61 0.26 3.79
CA PRO A 304 -27.53 1.26 4.33
C PRO A 304 -27.10 2.61 3.80
N THR A 305 -27.89 3.18 2.90
CA THR A 305 -27.74 4.56 2.48
C THR A 305 -28.15 5.38 3.69
N ALA A 306 -27.21 5.62 4.60
CA ALA A 306 -27.16 6.90 5.26
C ALA A 306 -27.32 7.92 4.12
N PHE A 307 -28.39 8.72 4.17
CA PHE A 307 -28.63 9.71 3.13
C PHE A 307 -27.37 10.58 3.04
N LEU A 308 -26.70 10.53 1.88
CA LEU A 308 -25.49 11.32 1.65
C LEU A 308 -25.79 12.78 2.00
N THR A 309 -24.93 13.35 2.84
CA THR A 309 -25.01 14.76 3.19
C THR A 309 -24.83 15.63 1.94
N PRO A 310 -25.33 16.89 1.92
CA PRO A 310 -25.10 17.79 0.80
C PRO A 310 -23.62 17.96 0.45
N GLN A 311 -22.74 17.98 1.46
CA GLN A 311 -21.30 18.06 1.29
C GLN A 311 -20.75 16.81 0.60
N GLU A 312 -21.14 15.61 1.04
CA GLU A 312 -20.72 14.35 0.40
C GLU A 312 -21.15 14.27 -1.07
N LYS A 313 -22.37 14.75 -1.37
CA LYS A 313 -22.85 14.84 -2.76
C LYS A 313 -21.97 15.76 -3.60
N GLN A 314 -21.54 16.91 -3.07
CA GLN A 314 -20.62 17.81 -3.77
C GLN A 314 -19.25 17.16 -4.02
N VAL A 315 -18.70 16.45 -3.02
CA VAL A 315 -17.43 15.71 -3.18
C VAL A 315 -17.55 14.71 -4.34
N LEU A 316 -18.62 13.90 -4.33
CA LEU A 316 -18.85 12.88 -5.36
C LEU A 316 -19.15 13.47 -6.74
N GLN A 317 -19.83 14.62 -6.79
CA GLN A 317 -20.07 15.36 -8.03
C GLN A 317 -18.76 15.83 -8.64
N ARG A 318 -17.87 16.47 -7.86
CA ARG A 318 -16.56 16.89 -8.35
C ARG A 318 -15.71 15.70 -8.78
N SER A 319 -15.69 14.62 -8.00
CA SER A 319 -14.93 13.42 -8.35
C SER A 319 -15.54 12.54 -9.44
N SER A 320 -16.65 12.99 -10.05
CA SER A 320 -17.17 12.45 -11.30
C SER A 320 -16.38 12.91 -12.51
N TYR A 321 -15.64 14.02 -12.41
CA TYR A 321 -14.78 14.50 -13.49
C TYR A 321 -13.41 13.85 -13.36
N VAL A 322 -13.08 12.94 -14.27
CA VAL A 322 -11.79 12.24 -14.33
C VAL A 322 -11.23 12.35 -15.74
N ALA A 323 -10.00 12.85 -15.88
CA ALA A 323 -9.34 13.06 -17.18
C ALA A 323 -10.16 13.91 -18.18
N GLY A 324 -10.91 14.91 -17.67
CA GLY A 324 -11.80 15.72 -18.50
C GLY A 324 -13.09 15.02 -18.97
N GLN A 325 -13.33 13.78 -18.54
CA GLN A 325 -14.53 13.00 -18.82
C GLN A 325 -15.42 12.91 -17.58
N VAL A 326 -16.74 12.76 -17.79
CA VAL A 326 -17.72 12.66 -16.70
C VAL A 326 -18.15 11.21 -16.51
N TYR A 327 -17.96 10.69 -15.30
CA TYR A 327 -18.37 9.36 -14.87
C TYR A 327 -19.30 9.47 -13.66
N LEU A 328 -20.60 9.49 -13.92
CA LEU A 328 -21.60 9.67 -12.87
C LEU A 328 -21.67 8.44 -11.94
N PRO A 329 -22.03 8.64 -10.65
CA PRO A 329 -22.38 7.53 -9.76
C PRO A 329 -23.45 6.63 -10.39
N TRP A 330 -23.34 5.34 -10.18
CA TRP A 330 -24.32 4.37 -10.64
C TRP A 330 -25.62 4.52 -9.85
N LEU A 331 -26.75 4.66 -10.54
CA LEU A 331 -28.06 4.82 -9.93
C LEU A 331 -28.91 3.55 -10.13
N PRO A 332 -29.89 3.26 -9.25
CA PRO A 332 -30.75 2.08 -9.41
C PRO A 332 -31.46 1.99 -10.77
N GLN A 333 -31.79 3.14 -11.38
CA GLN A 333 -32.39 3.20 -12.71
C GLN A 333 -31.46 2.74 -13.83
N ASP A 334 -30.14 2.82 -13.65
CA ASP A 334 -29.16 2.33 -14.62
C ASP A 334 -29.17 0.80 -14.72
N ASP A 335 -29.68 0.08 -13.69
CA ASP A 335 -29.73 -1.38 -13.71
C ASP A 335 -30.73 -1.94 -14.72
N VAL A 336 -31.67 -1.11 -15.18
CA VAL A 336 -32.71 -1.47 -16.16
C VAL A 336 -32.56 -0.74 -17.50
N ASP A 337 -31.51 0.08 -17.64
CA ASP A 337 -31.20 0.80 -18.88
C ASP A 337 -30.83 -0.20 -19.99
N GLN A 338 -31.60 -0.15 -21.08
CA GLN A 338 -31.43 -1.05 -22.21
C GLN A 338 -30.39 -0.54 -23.22
N LEU A 339 -29.91 0.70 -23.08
CA LEU A 339 -28.93 1.31 -24.00
C LEU A 339 -29.34 1.19 -25.47
N SER A 340 -30.65 1.26 -25.72
CA SER A 340 -31.29 1.07 -27.02
C SER A 340 -31.39 2.40 -27.75
N GLN A 341 -30.25 2.88 -28.26
CA GLN A 341 -30.20 4.06 -29.12
C GLN A 341 -30.42 3.65 -30.59
N PRO A 342 -31.11 4.47 -31.39
CA PRO A 342 -31.40 4.15 -32.80
C PRO A 342 -30.17 4.24 -33.71
N SER A 343 -29.18 5.05 -33.34
CA SER A 343 -27.91 5.20 -34.05
C SER A 343 -26.77 4.47 -33.36
N LEU A 344 -25.75 4.08 -34.12
CA LEU A 344 -24.51 3.51 -33.57
C LEU A 344 -23.83 4.49 -32.62
N PHE A 345 -23.62 4.06 -31.38
CA PHE A 345 -22.86 4.81 -30.39
C PHE A 345 -21.38 4.84 -30.79
N SER A 346 -20.80 6.03 -30.69
CA SER A 346 -19.39 6.27 -31.01
C SER A 346 -18.81 7.17 -29.93
N ASP A 347 -17.73 6.69 -29.32
CA ASP A 347 -16.94 7.34 -28.30
C ASP A 347 -15.61 7.87 -28.87
N SER A 348 -14.72 8.43 -28.05
CA SER A 348 -13.34 8.68 -28.50
C SER A 348 -12.54 7.38 -28.62
N LEU A 349 -11.61 7.33 -29.58
CA LEU A 349 -10.63 6.24 -29.66
C LEU A 349 -9.60 6.43 -28.55
N LEU A 350 -9.31 5.36 -27.82
CA LEU A 350 -8.37 5.42 -26.71
C LEU A 350 -6.92 5.52 -27.23
N VAL A 351 -6.09 6.28 -26.52
CA VAL A 351 -4.67 6.41 -26.83
C VAL A 351 -3.99 5.04 -26.68
N LEU A 352 -3.23 4.62 -27.68
CA LEU A 352 -2.53 3.33 -27.69
C LEU A 352 -1.12 3.45 -27.15
N SER A 353 -0.58 2.34 -26.61
CA SER A 353 0.84 2.26 -26.25
C SER A 353 1.73 2.26 -27.50
N PRO A 354 3.02 2.66 -27.41
CA PRO A 354 3.95 2.60 -28.53
C PRO A 354 4.07 1.20 -29.17
N SER A 355 3.95 0.14 -28.36
CA SER A 355 3.98 -1.24 -28.86
C SER A 355 2.74 -1.58 -29.70
N GLN A 356 1.55 -1.15 -29.25
CA GLN A 356 0.30 -1.36 -29.97
C GLN A 356 0.23 -0.53 -31.26
N ILE A 357 0.74 0.70 -31.26
CA ILE A 357 0.77 1.57 -32.46
C ILE A 357 1.52 0.87 -33.60
N LYS A 358 2.65 0.21 -33.31
CA LYS A 358 3.43 -0.54 -34.32
C LYS A 358 2.64 -1.67 -34.99
N HIS A 359 1.64 -2.22 -34.29
CA HIS A 359 0.85 -3.36 -34.76
C HIS A 359 -0.56 -2.97 -35.21
N LEU A 360 -0.98 -1.71 -35.01
CA LEU A 360 -2.32 -1.25 -35.32
C LEU A 360 -2.52 -1.18 -36.84
N ALA A 361 -3.51 -1.90 -37.34
CA ALA A 361 -4.05 -1.69 -38.69
C ALA A 361 -5.35 -0.89 -38.68
N GLY A 362 -6.14 -0.96 -37.60
CA GLY A 362 -7.35 -0.18 -37.47
C GLY A 362 -8.20 -0.55 -36.25
N TRP A 363 -9.29 0.20 -36.08
CA TRP A 363 -10.31 -0.05 -35.07
C TRP A 363 -11.53 -0.64 -35.74
N LYS A 364 -11.96 -1.80 -35.28
CA LYS A 364 -13.09 -2.55 -35.86
C LYS A 364 -14.18 -2.75 -34.83
N ARG A 365 -15.45 -2.73 -35.25
CA ARG A 365 -16.58 -3.11 -34.38
C ARG A 365 -16.71 -4.63 -34.28
N LEU A 366 -17.48 -5.11 -33.31
CA LEU A 366 -17.64 -6.55 -33.06
C LEU A 366 -18.18 -7.33 -34.29
N PRO A 367 -19.16 -6.83 -35.08
CA PRO A 367 -19.62 -7.50 -36.30
C PRO A 367 -18.54 -7.65 -37.39
N GLU A 368 -17.51 -6.80 -37.39
CA GLU A 368 -16.42 -6.85 -38.36
C GLU A 368 -15.31 -7.83 -37.93
N LEU A 369 -15.33 -8.28 -36.67
CA LEU A 369 -14.31 -9.13 -36.06
C LEU A 369 -14.70 -10.60 -36.01
N ALA A 370 -16.00 -10.91 -35.95
CA ALA A 370 -16.49 -12.27 -35.93
C ALA A 370 -17.79 -12.40 -36.71
N VAL A 371 -17.99 -13.56 -37.35
CA VAL A 371 -19.21 -13.87 -38.11
C VAL A 371 -20.46 -13.88 -37.23
N LYS A 372 -20.34 -14.40 -36.00
CA LYS A 372 -21.42 -14.44 -35.01
C LYS A 372 -20.89 -13.96 -33.66
N PRO A 373 -20.72 -12.64 -33.46
CA PRO A 373 -20.16 -12.11 -32.23
C PRO A 373 -21.18 -12.27 -31.08
N VAL A 374 -20.68 -12.70 -29.94
CA VAL A 374 -21.43 -12.81 -28.69
C VAL A 374 -20.75 -12.00 -27.60
N LEU A 375 -21.55 -11.43 -26.70
CA LEU A 375 -20.98 -10.65 -25.62
C LEU A 375 -20.31 -11.58 -24.61
N VAL A 376 -21.03 -12.60 -24.16
CA VAL A 376 -20.54 -13.63 -23.24
C VAL A 376 -21.00 -14.99 -23.75
N HIS A 377 -20.05 -15.88 -24.02
CA HIS A 377 -20.31 -17.30 -24.26
C HIS A 377 -20.16 -18.09 -22.94
N SER A 378 -19.05 -17.86 -22.24
CA SER A 378 -18.76 -18.47 -20.94
C SER A 378 -17.81 -17.58 -20.15
N ILE A 379 -18.17 -17.25 -18.90
CA ILE A 379 -17.23 -16.60 -17.99
C ILE A 379 -16.23 -17.64 -17.51
N ASN A 380 -15.04 -17.62 -18.09
CA ASN A 380 -14.02 -18.63 -17.83
C ASN A 380 -12.64 -17.99 -17.69
N ALA A 381 -12.02 -18.16 -16.51
CA ALA A 381 -10.68 -17.65 -16.24
C ALA A 381 -9.62 -18.20 -17.20
N PHE A 382 -9.77 -19.43 -17.71
CA PHE A 382 -8.77 -20.07 -18.58
C PHE A 382 -8.76 -19.52 -20.00
N THR A 383 -9.84 -18.89 -20.48
CA THR A 383 -9.93 -18.36 -21.84
C THR A 383 -9.40 -16.94 -21.96
N VAL A 384 -9.31 -16.19 -20.85
CA VAL A 384 -8.79 -14.82 -20.82
C VAL A 384 -7.30 -14.79 -21.21
N ARG A 385 -6.92 -13.95 -22.17
CA ARG A 385 -5.54 -13.77 -22.63
C ARG A 385 -5.14 -12.31 -22.70
N GLN A 386 -3.91 -12.03 -22.29
CA GLN A 386 -3.21 -10.76 -22.51
C GLN A 386 -2.37 -10.84 -23.79
N THR A 387 -2.30 -9.73 -24.53
CA THR A 387 -1.48 -9.58 -25.75
C THR A 387 -0.47 -8.45 -25.60
N LEU A 388 -0.46 -7.47 -26.51
CA LEU A 388 0.38 -6.27 -26.49
C LEU A 388 -0.07 -5.23 -25.46
N VAL A 389 -0.83 -5.66 -24.45
CA VAL A 389 -1.31 -4.80 -23.37
C VAL A 389 -0.28 -4.82 -22.24
N PRO A 390 0.17 -3.65 -21.75
CA PRO A 390 1.14 -3.58 -20.67
C PRO A 390 0.59 -4.03 -19.30
N ASN A 391 -0.71 -3.88 -19.04
CA ASN A 391 -1.29 -4.12 -17.71
C ASN A 391 -1.65 -5.61 -17.45
N CYS A 392 -0.73 -6.36 -16.85
CA CYS A 392 -0.97 -7.75 -16.46
C CYS A 392 -1.83 -7.92 -15.19
N SER A 393 -1.76 -6.97 -14.25
CA SER A 393 -2.51 -7.05 -12.99
C SER A 393 -4.02 -7.00 -13.22
N PHE A 394 -4.45 -6.21 -14.19
CA PHE A 394 -5.87 -6.12 -14.56
C PHE A 394 -6.36 -7.43 -15.19
N VAL A 395 -5.59 -8.03 -16.11
CA VAL A 395 -5.99 -9.29 -16.76
C VAL A 395 -6.01 -10.45 -15.77
N SER A 396 -5.03 -10.50 -14.84
CA SER A 396 -5.05 -11.44 -13.72
C SER A 396 -6.27 -11.22 -12.82
N SER A 397 -6.67 -9.97 -12.59
CA SER A 397 -7.89 -9.62 -11.83
C SER A 397 -9.16 -10.12 -12.50
N LEU A 398 -9.28 -10.01 -13.83
CA LEU A 398 -10.38 -10.62 -14.58
C LEU A 398 -10.41 -12.14 -14.44
N CYS A 399 -9.24 -12.80 -14.46
CA CYS A 399 -9.16 -14.25 -14.24
C CYS A 399 -9.68 -14.64 -12.85
N CYS A 400 -9.27 -13.94 -11.79
CA CYS A 400 -9.73 -14.21 -10.43
C CYS A 400 -11.25 -14.01 -10.29
N CYS A 401 -11.78 -12.92 -10.86
CA CYS A 401 -13.21 -12.65 -10.80
C CYS A 401 -14.03 -13.67 -11.62
N ALA A 402 -13.55 -14.07 -12.80
CA ALA A 402 -14.22 -15.05 -13.65
C ALA A 402 -14.24 -16.44 -12.99
N LEU A 403 -13.14 -16.84 -12.36
CA LEU A 403 -13.08 -18.08 -11.59
C LEU A 403 -14.07 -18.05 -10.41
N TYR A 404 -14.13 -16.94 -9.69
CA TYR A 404 -15.05 -16.79 -8.57
C TYR A 404 -16.50 -16.99 -9.00
N GLU A 405 -16.92 -16.35 -10.11
CA GLU A 405 -18.27 -16.52 -10.64
C GLU A 405 -18.59 -17.98 -10.95
N ALA A 406 -17.67 -18.67 -11.65
CA ALA A 406 -17.84 -20.05 -12.04
C ALA A 406 -17.92 -20.98 -10.83
N ARG A 407 -17.09 -20.75 -9.81
CA ARG A 407 -16.99 -21.61 -8.62
C ARG A 407 -18.16 -21.45 -7.66
N PHE A 408 -18.58 -20.21 -7.40
CA PHE A 408 -19.59 -19.91 -6.39
C PHE A 408 -20.99 -19.66 -6.98
N ASN A 409 -21.12 -19.67 -8.31
CA ASN A 409 -22.34 -19.37 -9.03
C ASN A 409 -22.96 -18.02 -8.60
N ARG A 410 -22.10 -17.00 -8.48
CA ARG A 410 -22.47 -15.63 -8.11
C ARG A 410 -22.00 -14.65 -9.19
N ARG A 411 -22.84 -13.68 -9.53
CA ARG A 411 -22.51 -12.64 -10.50
C ARG A 411 -21.60 -11.61 -9.83
N LEU A 412 -20.39 -11.47 -10.33
CA LEU A 412 -19.35 -10.55 -9.92
C LEU A 412 -18.88 -9.64 -11.08
N LEU A 413 -18.49 -10.23 -12.22
CA LEU A 413 -18.18 -9.58 -13.51
C LEU A 413 -19.44 -9.37 -14.36
N THR A 414 -20.30 -10.37 -14.51
CA THR A 414 -21.51 -10.29 -15.33
C THR A 414 -22.50 -9.28 -14.78
N SER A 415 -22.47 -8.99 -13.48
CA SER A 415 -23.25 -7.90 -12.85
C SER A 415 -22.69 -6.51 -13.16
N ARG A 416 -21.51 -6.41 -13.78
CA ARG A 416 -20.83 -5.15 -14.12
C ARG A 416 -21.06 -4.73 -15.56
N LEU A 417 -21.55 -5.62 -16.41
CA LEU A 417 -21.73 -5.39 -17.84
C LEU A 417 -23.20 -5.20 -18.18
N PHE A 418 -23.53 -4.17 -18.95
CA PHE A 418 -24.90 -3.76 -19.28
C PHE A 418 -25.06 -3.53 -20.79
N PRO A 419 -26.27 -3.73 -21.35
CA PRO A 419 -27.56 -3.73 -20.66
C PRO A 419 -27.92 -5.04 -19.95
N GLN A 420 -28.74 -4.93 -18.91
CA GLN A 420 -29.27 -6.07 -18.15
C GLN A 420 -30.79 -5.95 -17.99
N VAL A 421 -31.47 -7.07 -17.74
CA VAL A 421 -32.88 -7.08 -17.34
C VAL A 421 -33.00 -7.49 -15.88
N TRP A 422 -33.66 -6.64 -15.10
CA TRP A 422 -34.05 -6.96 -13.73
C TRP A 422 -35.32 -7.82 -13.75
N LEU A 423 -35.16 -9.13 -13.56
CA LEU A 423 -36.30 -10.01 -13.29
C LEU A 423 -36.71 -9.82 -11.83
N GLN A 424 -37.94 -9.36 -11.57
CA GLN A 424 -38.57 -9.60 -10.27
C GLN A 424 -38.47 -11.11 -9.96
N PRO A 425 -38.19 -11.52 -8.71
CA PRO A 425 -38.15 -12.94 -8.39
C PRO A 425 -39.54 -13.53 -8.61
N ALA A 426 -39.73 -14.27 -9.71
CA ALA A 426 -40.89 -15.13 -9.85
C ALA A 426 -40.89 -16.10 -8.67
N ALA A 427 -41.98 -16.13 -7.92
CA ALA A 427 -42.19 -17.05 -6.82
C ALA A 427 -41.96 -18.49 -7.30
N ALA A 428 -40.78 -19.03 -7.02
CA ALA A 428 -40.48 -20.43 -7.25
C ALA A 428 -41.31 -21.23 -6.25
N HIS A 429 -42.48 -21.73 -6.68
CA HIS A 429 -43.19 -22.80 -6.01
C HIS A 429 -42.30 -24.05 -5.99
N PHE A 430 -41.50 -24.19 -4.93
CA PHE A 430 -40.97 -25.48 -4.52
C PHE A 430 -41.94 -26.06 -3.49
N ALA A 431 -42.71 -27.06 -3.92
CA ALA A 431 -43.43 -27.93 -3.01
C ALA A 431 -42.42 -28.68 -2.12
N PRO A 432 -42.65 -28.81 -0.81
CA PRO A 432 -41.74 -29.52 0.08
C PRO A 432 -41.93 -31.03 -0.10
N LEU A 433 -40.87 -31.73 -0.53
CA LEU A 433 -40.80 -33.19 -0.38
C LEU A 433 -40.30 -33.51 1.03
N SER A 434 -41.08 -34.35 1.69
CA SER A 434 -40.94 -34.82 3.07
C SER A 434 -39.72 -35.70 3.30
N SER A 435 -39.09 -35.47 4.46
CA SER A 435 -38.40 -36.41 5.36
C SER A 435 -37.94 -37.78 4.85
N GLY A 436 -36.62 -37.98 4.88
CA GLY A 436 -35.98 -39.29 4.97
C GLY A 436 -34.60 -39.13 5.64
N VAL A 437 -34.48 -39.64 6.87
CA VAL A 437 -33.28 -39.62 7.70
C VAL A 437 -32.32 -40.74 7.26
N ALA A 438 -31.03 -40.44 7.10
CA ALA A 438 -29.95 -41.42 7.29
C ALA A 438 -28.63 -40.70 7.64
N SER A 439 -28.10 -41.05 8.81
CA SER A 439 -26.75 -40.68 9.28
C SER A 439 -25.74 -41.78 8.92
N ALA A 440 -24.57 -41.41 8.41
CA ALA A 440 -23.27 -42.06 8.69
C ALA A 440 -22.14 -41.31 7.97
N GLY A 441 -21.00 -41.19 8.63
CA GLY A 441 -19.80 -40.51 8.14
C GLY A 441 -19.11 -41.23 6.98
N GLY A 442 -18.21 -40.49 6.33
CA GLY A 442 -17.44 -40.95 5.18
C GLY A 442 -17.35 -39.84 4.15
N CYS A 443 -16.29 -39.04 4.23
CA CYS A 443 -15.86 -38.20 3.13
C CYS A 443 -15.38 -39.12 2.00
N PRO A 444 -16.02 -39.05 0.83
CA PRO A 444 -15.24 -38.72 -0.35
C PRO A 444 -16.03 -37.75 -1.24
N LEU A 445 -15.55 -36.52 -1.40
CA LEU A 445 -15.93 -35.73 -2.57
C LEU A 445 -15.01 -36.17 -3.72
N PRO A 446 -15.53 -36.78 -4.80
CA PRO A 446 -14.72 -37.20 -5.92
C PRO A 446 -14.17 -35.99 -6.67
N ALA A 447 -12.95 -36.15 -7.17
CA ALA A 447 -12.26 -35.28 -8.12
C ALA A 447 -12.94 -35.16 -9.51
N SER A 448 -14.27 -35.26 -9.56
CA SER A 448 -15.09 -35.12 -10.78
C SER A 448 -15.57 -33.68 -11.04
N PHE A 449 -15.12 -32.70 -10.26
CA PHE A 449 -15.45 -31.28 -10.49
C PHE A 449 -14.79 -30.68 -11.76
N PHE A 450 -13.88 -31.38 -12.42
CA PHE A 450 -13.39 -31.02 -13.75
C PHE A 450 -14.28 -31.52 -14.90
N ARG A 451 -15.43 -32.13 -14.60
CA ARG A 451 -16.44 -32.49 -15.60
C ARG A 451 -17.86 -32.25 -15.08
N CYS A 452 -18.16 -31.06 -14.57
CA CYS A 452 -19.54 -30.62 -14.44
C CYS A 452 -19.96 -29.84 -15.70
N GLY A 453 -20.38 -30.60 -16.72
CA GLY A 453 -21.23 -30.08 -17.78
C GLY A 453 -22.62 -29.78 -17.23
N PHE A 454 -22.73 -28.73 -16.41
CA PHE A 454 -23.97 -28.02 -16.13
C PHE A 454 -23.61 -26.53 -15.96
N SER A 455 -23.33 -25.87 -17.08
CA SER A 455 -23.53 -24.42 -17.21
C SER A 455 -24.99 -24.13 -16.88
N ARG A 456 -25.31 -23.85 -15.62
CA ARG A 456 -26.58 -23.19 -15.31
C ARG A 456 -26.49 -21.79 -15.90
N ARG A 457 -27.14 -21.59 -17.05
CA ARG A 457 -27.27 -20.35 -17.85
C ARG A 457 -27.88 -19.15 -17.09
N LEU A 458 -28.12 -19.29 -15.78
CA LEU A 458 -28.82 -18.32 -14.93
C LEU A 458 -28.05 -17.00 -14.76
N LEU A 459 -26.72 -17.01 -14.92
CA LEU A 459 -25.89 -15.82 -14.73
C LEU A 459 -25.87 -14.93 -15.99
N THR A 460 -25.75 -15.54 -17.17
CA THR A 460 -25.70 -14.85 -18.46
C THR A 460 -27.08 -14.51 -19.01
N SER A 461 -28.14 -15.25 -18.65
CA SER A 461 -29.53 -14.98 -19.06
C SER A 461 -30.09 -13.64 -18.59
N ARG A 462 -29.32 -12.81 -17.89
CA ARG A 462 -29.69 -11.44 -17.51
C ARG A 462 -28.96 -10.36 -18.32
N LEU A 463 -27.96 -10.73 -19.11
CA LEU A 463 -27.28 -9.81 -20.03
C LEU A 463 -28.08 -9.72 -21.32
N PHE A 464 -28.30 -8.51 -21.81
CA PHE A 464 -29.08 -8.23 -23.00
C PHE A 464 -28.25 -7.45 -24.02
N PRO A 465 -28.69 -7.40 -25.28
CA PRO A 465 -29.80 -8.17 -25.83
C PRO A 465 -29.48 -9.66 -25.95
N GLN A 466 -30.50 -10.50 -26.12
CA GLN A 466 -30.36 -11.95 -26.23
C GLN A 466 -30.83 -12.46 -27.60
N ASP A 467 -30.38 -13.65 -27.97
CA ASP A 467 -30.94 -14.40 -29.08
C ASP A 467 -32.17 -15.23 -28.66
N ALA A 468 -32.74 -15.99 -29.60
CA ALA A 468 -33.92 -16.82 -29.35
C ALA A 468 -33.69 -17.95 -28.32
N HIS A 469 -32.44 -18.26 -28.00
CA HIS A 469 -32.06 -19.27 -27.01
C HIS A 469 -31.73 -18.67 -25.64
N GLY A 470 -31.88 -17.35 -25.48
CA GLY A 470 -31.56 -16.64 -24.24
C GLY A 470 -30.07 -16.37 -24.06
N GLU A 471 -29.25 -16.53 -25.11
CA GLU A 471 -27.81 -16.28 -25.03
C GLU A 471 -27.50 -14.80 -25.31
N PRO A 472 -26.60 -14.17 -24.52
CA PRO A 472 -26.25 -12.76 -24.73
C PRO A 472 -25.59 -12.52 -26.08
N LYS A 473 -26.22 -11.69 -26.90
CA LYS A 473 -25.64 -11.18 -28.15
C LYS A 473 -25.12 -9.77 -27.95
N ILE A 474 -24.37 -9.28 -28.93
CA ILE A 474 -23.90 -7.89 -28.93
C ILE A 474 -25.07 -6.91 -29.00
N ASN A 475 -24.92 -5.74 -28.37
CA ASN A 475 -25.88 -4.65 -28.47
C ASN A 475 -25.85 -4.05 -29.89
N PRO A 476 -26.96 -4.04 -30.66
CA PRO A 476 -27.00 -3.47 -32.01
C PRO A 476 -26.62 -1.99 -32.08
N SER A 477 -26.81 -1.22 -31.00
CA SER A 477 -26.37 0.18 -30.94
C SER A 477 -24.85 0.31 -30.75
N GLY A 478 -24.13 -0.79 -30.51
CA GLY A 478 -22.70 -0.80 -30.21
C GLY A 478 -22.36 -0.12 -28.87
N GLN A 479 -23.35 0.14 -28.00
CA GLN A 479 -23.17 0.82 -26.72
C GLN A 479 -23.20 -0.17 -25.55
N TYR A 480 -22.24 -0.04 -24.63
CA TYR A 480 -22.21 -0.79 -23.39
C TYR A 480 -21.95 0.14 -22.21
N ALA A 481 -22.53 -0.19 -21.06
CA ALA A 481 -22.16 0.42 -19.79
C ALA A 481 -21.43 -0.61 -18.94
N VAL A 482 -20.30 -0.19 -18.37
CA VAL A 482 -19.52 -0.98 -17.40
C VAL A 482 -19.58 -0.27 -16.06
N LYS A 483 -20.00 -1.00 -15.02
CA LYS A 483 -20.06 -0.53 -13.63
C LYS A 483 -18.69 -0.73 -12.99
N LEU A 484 -17.94 0.35 -12.77
CA LEU A 484 -16.63 0.32 -12.12
C LEU A 484 -16.67 1.11 -10.80
N HIS A 485 -15.91 0.67 -9.80
CA HIS A 485 -15.85 1.26 -8.47
C HIS A 485 -14.60 2.13 -8.29
N PHE A 486 -14.74 3.45 -8.34
CA PHE A 486 -13.62 4.37 -8.16
C PHE A 486 -14.07 5.70 -7.56
N ASN A 487 -13.12 6.42 -6.95
CA ASN A 487 -13.40 7.63 -6.17
C ASN A 487 -14.49 7.40 -5.10
N GLY A 488 -14.49 6.19 -4.52
CA GLY A 488 -15.36 5.80 -3.41
C GLY A 488 -16.79 5.41 -3.76
N VAL A 489 -17.18 5.30 -5.02
CA VAL A 489 -18.52 4.85 -5.40
C VAL A 489 -18.48 4.01 -6.68
N GLU A 490 -19.53 3.24 -6.91
CA GLU A 490 -19.76 2.64 -8.23
C GLU A 490 -20.16 3.73 -9.23
N ARG A 491 -19.62 3.67 -10.45
CA ARG A 491 -19.78 4.67 -11.49
C ARG A 491 -20.07 4.02 -12.84
N LYS A 492 -20.86 4.72 -13.65
CA LYS A 492 -21.25 4.30 -15.01
C LYS A 492 -20.18 4.72 -16.01
N VAL A 493 -19.54 3.74 -16.64
CA VAL A 493 -18.58 3.96 -17.73
C VAL A 493 -19.19 3.50 -19.05
N LEU A 494 -19.56 4.46 -19.90
CA LEU A 494 -20.05 4.17 -21.24
C LEU A 494 -18.89 3.97 -22.21
N VAL A 495 -18.96 2.90 -22.99
CA VAL A 495 -18.01 2.57 -24.05
C VAL A 495 -18.75 2.10 -25.30
N ASP A 496 -18.17 2.40 -26.46
CA ASP A 496 -18.57 1.71 -27.69
C ASP A 496 -17.80 0.41 -27.90
N ASP A 497 -18.12 -0.30 -28.97
CA ASP A 497 -17.63 -1.64 -29.28
C ASP A 497 -16.48 -1.70 -30.30
N ARG A 498 -15.86 -0.55 -30.63
CA ARG A 498 -14.67 -0.49 -31.48
C ARG A 498 -13.44 -0.95 -30.71
N LEU A 499 -12.70 -1.93 -31.24
CA LEU A 499 -11.51 -2.50 -30.62
C LEU A 499 -10.29 -2.41 -31.57
N PRO A 500 -9.08 -2.20 -31.02
CA PRO A 500 -7.88 -2.07 -31.84
C PRO A 500 -7.41 -3.44 -32.35
N CYS A 501 -7.07 -3.51 -33.63
CA CYS A 501 -6.73 -4.76 -34.31
C CYS A 501 -5.48 -4.61 -35.20
N ASP A 502 -4.80 -5.73 -35.41
CA ASP A 502 -3.70 -5.83 -36.37
C ASP A 502 -4.17 -6.07 -37.82
N ALA A 503 -3.22 -6.13 -38.76
CA ALA A 503 -3.49 -6.33 -40.18
C ALA A 503 -4.17 -7.66 -40.49
N ALA A 504 -3.99 -8.68 -39.63
CA ALA A 504 -4.66 -9.97 -39.72
C ALA A 504 -6.06 -9.96 -39.07
N GLY A 505 -6.51 -8.83 -38.53
CA GLY A 505 -7.79 -8.69 -37.83
C GLY A 505 -7.78 -9.28 -36.41
N ARG A 506 -6.60 -9.54 -35.82
CA ARG A 506 -6.47 -10.04 -34.45
C ARG A 506 -6.48 -8.87 -33.47
N LEU A 507 -7.10 -9.06 -32.32
CA LEU A 507 -7.14 -8.07 -31.24
C LEU A 507 -5.75 -7.84 -30.64
N ILE A 508 -5.36 -6.57 -30.51
CA ILE A 508 -4.13 -6.15 -29.81
C ILE A 508 -4.42 -5.64 -28.38
N CYS A 509 -5.57 -6.03 -27.85
CA CYS A 509 -6.05 -5.80 -26.50
C CYS A 509 -6.28 -7.15 -25.77
N ALA A 510 -6.64 -7.15 -24.49
CA ALA A 510 -7.02 -8.38 -23.80
C ALA A 510 -8.30 -8.96 -24.42
N HIS A 511 -8.33 -10.29 -24.56
CA HIS A 511 -9.40 -10.97 -25.28
C HIS A 511 -9.64 -12.39 -24.74
N SER A 512 -10.74 -13.00 -25.16
CA SER A 512 -11.00 -14.43 -24.92
C SER A 512 -10.36 -15.26 -26.02
N SER A 513 -9.84 -16.45 -25.68
CA SER A 513 -9.41 -17.44 -26.67
C SER A 513 -10.54 -17.92 -27.57
N HIS A 514 -11.81 -17.70 -27.18
CA HIS A 514 -12.95 -17.82 -28.07
C HIS A 514 -13.08 -16.54 -28.91
N SER A 515 -12.76 -16.63 -30.21
CA SER A 515 -12.69 -15.48 -31.12
C SER A 515 -14.01 -14.73 -31.34
N SER A 516 -15.14 -15.30 -30.94
CA SER A 516 -16.47 -14.67 -31.00
C SER A 516 -16.92 -14.04 -29.68
N GLU A 517 -16.14 -14.12 -28.60
CA GLU A 517 -16.51 -13.65 -27.26
C GLU A 517 -15.73 -12.39 -26.85
N PHE A 518 -16.45 -11.33 -26.45
CA PHE A 518 -15.87 -9.99 -26.33
C PHE A 518 -15.96 -9.31 -24.96
N TRP A 519 -16.54 -9.95 -23.93
CA TRP A 519 -16.67 -9.34 -22.59
C TRP A 519 -15.32 -8.89 -21.99
N VAL A 520 -14.24 -9.64 -22.23
CA VAL A 520 -12.88 -9.30 -21.74
C VAL A 520 -12.46 -7.94 -22.28
N SER A 521 -12.57 -7.76 -23.59
CA SER A 521 -12.14 -6.56 -24.31
C SER A 521 -13.01 -5.35 -23.99
N ILE A 522 -14.32 -5.54 -23.80
CA ILE A 522 -15.24 -4.45 -23.43
C ILE A 522 -14.98 -3.96 -22.00
N ILE A 523 -14.80 -4.87 -21.04
CA ILE A 523 -14.49 -4.49 -19.66
C ILE A 523 -13.10 -3.82 -19.57
N GLU A 524 -12.11 -4.35 -20.28
CA GLU A 524 -10.78 -3.73 -20.38
C GLU A 524 -10.85 -2.32 -20.96
N LYS A 525 -11.59 -2.13 -22.07
CA LYS A 525 -11.75 -0.81 -22.68
C LYS A 525 -12.34 0.21 -21.70
N ALA A 526 -13.36 -0.18 -20.93
CA ALA A 526 -13.95 0.70 -19.92
C ALA A 526 -12.95 1.04 -18.81
N PHE A 527 -12.18 0.05 -18.34
CA PHE A 527 -11.13 0.26 -17.35
C PHE A 527 -10.06 1.24 -17.86
N LEU A 528 -9.57 1.05 -19.08
CA LEU A 528 -8.51 1.88 -19.66
C LEU A 528 -9.01 3.27 -20.06
N LYS A 529 -10.30 3.41 -20.42
CA LYS A 529 -10.92 4.72 -20.64
C LYS A 529 -10.84 5.59 -19.38
N VAL A 530 -11.06 5.02 -18.20
CA VAL A 530 -10.92 5.75 -16.92
C VAL A 530 -9.45 6.14 -16.65
N HIS A 531 -8.50 5.34 -17.11
CA HIS A 531 -7.06 5.56 -16.92
C HIS A 531 -6.39 6.37 -18.05
N GLY A 532 -7.16 6.90 -19.01
CA GLY A 532 -6.64 7.76 -20.08
C GLY A 532 -6.25 7.04 -21.38
N GLY A 533 -6.22 5.71 -21.40
CA GLY A 533 -5.97 4.93 -22.62
C GLY A 533 -5.24 3.61 -22.41
N TYR A 534 -4.96 2.90 -23.51
CA TYR A 534 -4.17 1.66 -23.53
C TYR A 534 -2.67 1.88 -23.30
N ASN A 535 -2.19 3.12 -23.32
CA ASN A 535 -0.84 3.50 -22.89
C ASN A 535 -0.64 3.47 -21.36
N PHE A 536 -1.66 3.10 -20.59
CA PHE A 536 -1.58 2.91 -19.15
C PHE A 536 -0.54 1.84 -18.79
N ARG A 537 0.52 2.21 -18.07
CA ARG A 537 1.70 1.36 -17.84
C ARG A 537 1.47 0.18 -16.90
N GLY A 538 0.36 0.17 -16.16
CA GLY A 538 0.00 -0.89 -15.24
C GLY A 538 -0.43 -0.36 -13.88
N SER A 539 -0.94 -1.26 -13.06
CA SER A 539 -1.47 -0.99 -11.72
C SER A 539 -1.11 -2.15 -10.80
N SER A 540 -1.77 -2.24 -9.65
CA SER A 540 -1.64 -3.35 -8.72
C SER A 540 -2.96 -4.10 -8.65
N SER A 541 -2.89 -5.43 -8.55
CA SER A 541 -4.07 -6.30 -8.71
C SER A 541 -5.14 -6.03 -7.66
N GLU A 542 -4.74 -5.65 -6.44
CA GLU A 542 -5.68 -5.33 -5.38
C GLU A 542 -6.54 -4.12 -5.71
N LEU A 543 -5.98 -3.14 -6.41
CA LEU A 543 -6.70 -1.94 -6.84
C LEU A 543 -7.57 -2.22 -8.06
N ASP A 544 -7.09 -3.05 -8.97
CA ASP A 544 -7.85 -3.47 -10.16
C ASP A 544 -9.10 -4.26 -9.76
N MET A 545 -8.93 -5.25 -8.88
CA MET A 545 -10.06 -6.01 -8.33
C MET A 545 -10.99 -5.12 -7.51
N TYR A 546 -10.47 -4.16 -6.74
CA TYR A 546 -11.31 -3.19 -6.03
C TYR A 546 -12.12 -2.34 -7.01
N MET A 547 -11.52 -1.92 -8.14
CA MET A 547 -12.23 -1.18 -9.17
C MET A 547 -13.27 -2.01 -9.90
N LEU A 548 -13.01 -3.30 -10.13
CA LEU A 548 -13.97 -4.20 -10.76
C LEU A 548 -15.13 -4.57 -9.84
N THR A 549 -14.89 -4.69 -8.53
CA THR A 549 -15.81 -5.40 -7.61
C THR A 549 -16.27 -4.59 -6.40
N GLY A 550 -15.54 -3.54 -6.01
CA GLY A 550 -15.70 -2.87 -4.72
C GLY A 550 -15.23 -3.70 -3.52
N TRP A 551 -14.54 -4.83 -3.74
CA TRP A 551 -14.04 -5.69 -2.65
C TRP A 551 -12.79 -5.12 -1.99
N ILE A 552 -12.70 -5.27 -0.68
CA ILE A 552 -11.77 -4.55 0.19
C ILE A 552 -10.32 -4.97 -0.13
N PRO A 553 -9.46 -4.06 -0.62
CA PRO A 553 -8.10 -4.40 -1.03
C PRO A 553 -7.15 -4.45 0.16
N GLU A 554 -6.34 -5.50 0.22
CA GLU A 554 -5.23 -5.67 1.17
C GLU A 554 -4.01 -6.19 0.39
N GLY A 555 -2.97 -5.36 0.32
CA GLY A 555 -1.67 -5.74 -0.23
C GLY A 555 -0.72 -6.17 0.88
N VAL A 556 -0.22 -7.40 0.81
CA VAL A 556 0.66 -7.98 1.84
C VAL A 556 2.04 -8.19 1.25
N PRO A 557 3.04 -7.37 1.65
CA PRO A 557 4.44 -7.63 1.31
C PRO A 557 4.90 -8.97 1.90
N VAL A 558 5.53 -9.78 1.06
CA VAL A 558 6.06 -11.10 1.41
C VAL A 558 7.58 -11.04 1.60
N HIS A 559 8.28 -10.29 0.75
CA HIS A 559 9.74 -10.44 0.57
C HIS A 559 10.60 -9.31 1.18
N GLU A 560 10.00 -8.25 1.71
CA GLU A 560 10.75 -7.11 2.29
C GLU A 560 11.54 -7.51 3.56
N GLN A 561 11.33 -8.71 4.10
CA GLN A 561 12.03 -9.20 5.31
C GLN A 561 13.15 -10.22 5.04
N GLN A 562 13.29 -10.79 3.84
CA GLN A 562 14.22 -11.91 3.60
C GLN A 562 15.44 -11.61 2.73
N ARG A 563 15.43 -10.56 1.90
CA ARG A 563 16.59 -10.19 1.07
C ARG A 563 17.69 -9.43 1.82
N VAL A 564 17.41 -8.94 3.02
CA VAL A 564 18.42 -8.43 3.97
C VAL A 564 19.26 -9.58 4.59
N MET A 565 18.96 -10.85 4.29
CA MET A 565 19.81 -11.96 4.75
C MET A 565 21.11 -12.15 3.94
N GLY A 566 21.38 -11.30 2.95
CA GLY A 566 22.69 -11.20 2.28
C GLY A 566 23.61 -10.09 2.82
N THR A 567 23.06 -9.14 3.59
CA THR A 567 23.79 -8.01 4.17
C THR A 567 23.19 -7.70 5.54
N SER A 568 23.90 -8.06 6.61
CA SER A 568 23.63 -7.73 8.03
C SER A 568 22.15 -7.77 8.49
N ALA A 569 21.85 -8.73 9.39
CA ALA A 569 20.52 -8.98 9.95
C ALA A 569 19.72 -7.70 10.31
N PRO A 570 18.40 -7.66 10.00
CA PRO A 570 17.56 -6.49 10.27
C PRO A 570 17.51 -6.18 11.77
N THR A 571 17.73 -4.90 12.11
CA THR A 571 17.73 -4.36 13.48
C THR A 571 16.43 -4.70 14.23
N THR A 572 16.51 -4.90 15.54
CA THR A 572 15.37 -5.24 16.41
C THR A 572 14.22 -4.20 16.34
N LEU A 573 14.50 -2.97 15.88
CA LEU A 573 13.52 -1.89 15.72
C LEU A 573 12.65 -2.09 14.45
N SER A 574 13.24 -2.47 13.31
CA SER A 574 12.50 -2.77 12.07
C SER A 574 11.62 -4.02 12.23
N ARG A 575 12.04 -4.98 13.06
CA ARG A 575 11.24 -6.15 13.45
C ARG A 575 10.07 -5.83 14.40
N LYS A 576 10.13 -4.72 15.15
CA LYS A 576 9.05 -4.26 16.03
C LYS A 576 8.05 -3.33 15.33
N LEU A 577 8.48 -2.55 14.33
CA LEU A 577 7.61 -1.66 13.55
C LEU A 577 6.93 -2.35 12.37
N ALA A 578 7.60 -3.30 11.70
CA ALA A 578 6.99 -4.16 10.69
C ALA A 578 6.70 -5.52 11.34
N GLY A 579 5.43 -5.80 11.68
CA GLY A 579 5.04 -7.11 12.18
C GLY A 579 5.61 -8.20 11.27
N SER A 580 6.35 -9.17 11.85
CA SER A 580 6.94 -10.26 11.07
C SER A 580 5.87 -10.92 10.20
N PHE A 581 6.15 -11.14 8.92
CA PHE A 581 5.25 -11.87 8.04
C PHE A 581 5.01 -13.28 8.61
N ASP A 582 3.80 -13.52 9.10
CA ASP A 582 3.41 -14.80 9.69
C ASP A 582 2.87 -15.72 8.57
N ALA A 583 3.76 -16.55 8.04
CA ALA A 583 3.47 -17.43 6.91
C ALA A 583 2.31 -18.41 7.20
N GLU A 584 2.17 -18.90 8.43
CA GLU A 584 1.12 -19.85 8.81
C GLU A 584 -0.24 -19.16 8.88
N LYS A 585 -0.27 -17.97 9.48
CA LYS A 585 -1.48 -17.14 9.51
C LYS A 585 -1.92 -16.76 8.11
N TYR A 586 -1.00 -16.34 7.25
CA TYR A 586 -1.35 -15.96 5.88
C TYR A 586 -1.74 -17.16 5.01
N TRP A 587 -1.12 -18.34 5.20
CA TRP A 587 -1.58 -19.57 4.55
C TRP A 587 -3.03 -19.87 4.94
N THR A 588 -3.34 -19.86 6.24
CA THR A 588 -4.69 -20.12 6.76
C THR A 588 -5.71 -19.12 6.19
N ARG A 589 -5.38 -17.83 6.21
CA ARG A 589 -6.24 -16.76 5.64
C ARG A 589 -6.50 -16.95 4.15
N LEU A 590 -5.45 -17.25 3.39
CA LEU A 590 -5.50 -17.45 1.95
C LEU A 590 -6.35 -18.68 1.62
N ARG A 591 -6.10 -19.80 2.30
CA ARG A 591 -6.82 -21.06 2.17
C ARG A 591 -8.31 -20.89 2.50
N ASP A 592 -8.62 -20.39 3.69
CA ASP A 592 -10.00 -20.27 4.17
C ASP A 592 -10.78 -19.23 3.36
N GLY A 593 -10.15 -18.09 3.05
CA GLY A 593 -10.74 -17.04 2.21
C GLY A 593 -11.07 -17.53 0.80
N HIS A 594 -10.17 -18.32 0.19
CA HIS A 594 -10.39 -18.95 -1.10
C HIS A 594 -11.51 -19.99 -1.05
N TYR A 595 -11.49 -20.93 -0.10
CA TYR A 595 -12.48 -22.01 -0.02
C TYR A 595 -13.89 -21.51 0.31
N LEU A 596 -14.00 -20.52 1.20
CA LEU A 596 -15.29 -19.96 1.61
C LEU A 596 -15.86 -18.94 0.61
N GLY A 597 -15.11 -18.59 -0.44
CA GLY A 597 -15.53 -17.57 -1.40
C GLY A 597 -15.63 -16.17 -0.77
N GLN A 598 -14.73 -15.90 0.17
CA GLN A 598 -14.66 -14.65 0.92
C GLN A 598 -13.51 -13.76 0.45
N CYS A 599 -12.61 -14.27 -0.40
CA CYS A 599 -11.47 -13.53 -0.89
C CYS A 599 -11.11 -13.90 -2.34
N LEU A 600 -10.72 -12.90 -3.12
CA LEU A 600 -10.04 -13.05 -4.40
C LEU A 600 -8.54 -12.82 -4.18
N ILE A 601 -7.70 -13.62 -4.83
CA ILE A 601 -6.26 -13.64 -4.55
C ILE A 601 -5.48 -13.56 -5.85
N SER A 602 -4.45 -12.72 -5.88
CA SER A 602 -3.38 -12.78 -6.88
C SER A 602 -2.02 -12.61 -6.20
N ALA A 603 -0.95 -12.86 -6.95
CA ALA A 603 0.42 -12.74 -6.45
C ALA A 603 1.28 -12.05 -7.51
N SER A 604 2.20 -11.19 -7.09
CA SER A 604 3.14 -10.52 -8.01
C SER A 604 4.59 -10.83 -7.68
N THR A 605 5.38 -11.05 -8.73
CA THR A 605 6.82 -11.34 -8.64
C THR A 605 7.64 -10.10 -8.33
N THR A 606 8.86 -10.30 -7.83
CA THR A 606 9.85 -9.23 -7.66
C THR A 606 10.49 -8.86 -9.00
N ALA A 607 11.44 -7.91 -8.98
CA ALA A 607 12.46 -7.88 -10.02
C ALA A 607 13.21 -9.22 -10.05
N LEU A 608 13.40 -9.78 -11.24
CA LEU A 608 14.15 -11.01 -11.48
C LEU A 608 15.14 -10.73 -12.60
N THR A 609 16.32 -11.34 -12.53
CA THR A 609 17.27 -11.27 -13.65
C THR A 609 16.77 -12.11 -14.83
N GLU A 610 17.16 -11.76 -16.07
CA GLU A 610 16.79 -12.53 -17.26
C GLU A 610 17.14 -14.03 -17.14
N GLN A 611 18.27 -14.33 -16.47
CA GLN A 611 18.69 -15.70 -16.21
C GLN A 611 17.75 -16.41 -15.22
N GLU A 612 17.33 -15.73 -14.15
CA GLU A 612 16.33 -16.25 -13.21
C GLU A 612 14.99 -16.46 -13.91
N GLU A 613 14.53 -15.52 -14.74
CA GLU A 613 13.27 -15.67 -15.49
C GLU A 613 13.29 -16.93 -16.37
N LYS A 614 14.37 -17.13 -17.12
CA LYS A 614 14.52 -18.27 -18.01
C LYS A 614 14.60 -19.60 -17.26
N VAL A 615 15.32 -19.64 -16.14
CA VAL A 615 15.50 -20.85 -15.33
C VAL A 615 14.23 -21.18 -14.57
N LEU A 616 13.60 -20.19 -13.93
CA LEU A 616 12.43 -20.37 -13.09
C LEU A 616 11.13 -20.45 -13.90
N GLY A 617 11.10 -19.88 -15.10
CA GLY A 617 9.88 -19.73 -15.89
C GLY A 617 8.87 -18.77 -15.25
N LEU A 618 9.38 -17.76 -14.54
CA LEU A 618 8.61 -16.64 -14.00
C LEU A 618 9.02 -15.36 -14.72
N VAL A 619 8.04 -14.51 -14.99
CA VAL A 619 8.21 -13.15 -15.47
C VAL A 619 8.40 -12.20 -14.28
N GLU A 620 9.34 -11.28 -14.37
CA GLU A 620 9.60 -10.24 -13.38
C GLU A 620 8.48 -9.19 -13.32
N ARG A 621 8.29 -8.60 -12.13
CA ARG A 621 7.31 -7.53 -11.89
C ARG A 621 5.93 -7.81 -12.51
N HIS A 622 5.50 -9.06 -12.46
CA HIS A 622 4.33 -9.56 -13.17
C HIS A 622 3.30 -10.14 -12.21
N ALA A 623 2.03 -9.92 -12.51
CA ALA A 623 0.92 -10.38 -11.69
C ALA A 623 0.33 -11.70 -12.20
N TYR A 624 0.15 -12.66 -11.29
CA TYR A 624 -0.42 -13.98 -11.56
C TYR A 624 -1.73 -14.16 -10.78
N ALA A 625 -2.76 -14.66 -11.47
CA ALA A 625 -4.02 -15.02 -10.83
C ALA A 625 -3.85 -16.30 -10.02
N VAL A 626 -4.29 -16.31 -8.75
CA VAL A 626 -4.35 -17.55 -7.95
C VAL A 626 -5.69 -18.23 -8.23
N LEU A 627 -5.62 -19.38 -8.90
CA LEU A 627 -6.78 -20.14 -9.33
C LEU A 627 -7.20 -21.23 -8.35
N ASP A 628 -6.25 -21.82 -7.62
CA ASP A 628 -6.58 -22.79 -6.58
C ASP A 628 -5.56 -22.77 -5.44
N VAL A 629 -6.00 -23.25 -4.27
CA VAL A 629 -5.20 -23.32 -3.05
C VAL A 629 -5.51 -24.65 -2.40
N ARG A 630 -4.50 -25.51 -2.26
CA ARG A 630 -4.66 -26.89 -1.79
C ARG A 630 -3.67 -27.23 -0.69
N GLU A 631 -4.16 -27.96 0.30
CA GLU A 631 -3.35 -28.59 1.36
C GLU A 631 -3.64 -30.10 1.31
N VAL A 632 -2.80 -30.84 0.60
CA VAL A 632 -3.03 -32.27 0.29
C VAL A 632 -1.71 -33.04 0.31
N CYS A 633 -1.73 -34.30 0.75
CA CYS A 633 -0.54 -35.15 0.81
C CYS A 633 0.65 -34.49 1.54
N GLY A 634 0.40 -33.69 2.59
CA GLY A 634 1.44 -32.96 3.33
C GLY A 634 2.03 -31.75 2.58
N HIS A 635 1.50 -31.39 1.41
CA HIS A 635 1.96 -30.27 0.61
C HIS A 635 0.95 -29.13 0.59
N ARG A 636 1.48 -27.90 0.62
CA ARG A 636 0.74 -26.65 0.48
C ARG A 636 1.02 -26.06 -0.89
N LEU A 637 0.04 -26.16 -1.79
CA LEU A 637 0.19 -25.87 -3.21
C LEU A 637 -0.81 -24.80 -3.66
N LEU A 638 -0.36 -23.94 -4.57
CA LEU A 638 -1.20 -22.96 -5.24
C LEU A 638 -1.16 -23.21 -6.75
N LEU A 639 -2.32 -23.10 -7.39
CA LEU A 639 -2.44 -23.13 -8.85
C LEU A 639 -2.47 -21.68 -9.33
N LEU A 640 -1.44 -21.26 -10.06
CA LEU A 640 -1.33 -19.90 -10.60
C LEU A 640 -1.58 -19.91 -12.10
N LYS A 641 -2.06 -18.77 -12.62
CA LYS A 641 -2.15 -18.51 -14.06
C LYS A 641 -1.39 -17.24 -14.42
N ASN A 642 -0.50 -17.39 -15.40
CA ASN A 642 0.08 -16.29 -16.16
C ASN A 642 -0.97 -15.74 -17.16
N PRO A 643 -1.34 -14.45 -17.12
CA PRO A 643 -2.30 -13.85 -18.05
C PRO A 643 -1.86 -13.91 -19.52
N TRP A 644 -0.56 -14.03 -19.83
CA TRP A 644 -0.05 -14.26 -21.18
C TRP A 644 -0.47 -15.63 -21.76
N SER A 645 -0.97 -16.52 -20.90
CA SER A 645 -1.36 -17.89 -21.26
C SER A 645 -0.22 -18.70 -21.89
N SER A 646 1.01 -18.34 -21.53
CA SER A 646 2.28 -19.01 -21.86
C SER A 646 3.29 -18.68 -20.77
N VAL A 647 4.43 -19.36 -20.75
CA VAL A 647 5.51 -19.22 -19.75
C VAL A 647 5.04 -19.67 -18.36
N ARG A 648 5.65 -20.74 -17.88
CA ARG A 648 5.25 -21.44 -16.65
C ARG A 648 6.44 -21.73 -15.78
N TRP A 649 6.14 -21.85 -14.48
CA TRP A 649 7.06 -22.32 -13.47
C TRP A 649 7.76 -23.63 -13.84
N ASN A 650 9.09 -23.61 -13.73
CA ASN A 650 10.01 -24.73 -14.01
C ASN A 650 10.61 -25.34 -12.73
N GLY A 651 10.30 -24.81 -11.55
CA GLY A 651 10.79 -25.31 -10.26
C GLY A 651 9.97 -26.48 -9.69
N PRO A 652 9.98 -26.67 -8.35
CA PRO A 652 9.18 -27.69 -7.66
C PRO A 652 7.71 -27.71 -8.07
N PHE A 653 7.18 -28.90 -8.37
CA PHE A 653 5.81 -29.11 -8.85
C PHE A 653 5.50 -28.49 -10.22
N SER A 654 6.53 -28.12 -11.01
CA SER A 654 6.35 -27.80 -12.42
C SER A 654 5.82 -29.00 -13.23
N PRO A 655 5.28 -28.80 -14.45
CA PRO A 655 4.87 -29.92 -15.30
C PRO A 655 5.99 -30.94 -15.57
N GLY A 656 7.25 -30.51 -15.60
CA GLY A 656 8.43 -31.36 -15.82
C GLY A 656 8.96 -32.10 -14.58
N ASP A 657 8.43 -31.82 -13.38
CA ASP A 657 8.95 -32.36 -12.13
C ASP A 657 8.46 -33.80 -11.85
N THR A 658 9.15 -34.79 -12.39
CA THR A 658 8.78 -36.20 -12.19
C THR A 658 9.04 -36.72 -10.76
N LYS A 659 9.85 -36.00 -9.97
CA LYS A 659 10.28 -36.46 -8.63
C LYS A 659 9.21 -36.20 -7.57
N ARG A 660 8.61 -35.00 -7.55
CA ARG A 660 7.61 -34.63 -6.53
C ARG A 660 6.17 -34.99 -6.93
N TRP A 661 5.89 -35.18 -8.21
CA TRP A 661 4.56 -35.60 -8.67
C TRP A 661 4.28 -37.09 -8.42
N THR A 662 3.91 -37.44 -7.19
CA THR A 662 3.49 -38.81 -6.86
C THR A 662 2.15 -39.17 -7.53
N PRO A 663 1.87 -40.46 -7.80
CA PRO A 663 0.56 -40.88 -8.33
C PRO A 663 -0.61 -40.45 -7.43
N GLU A 664 -0.41 -40.46 -6.12
CA GLU A 664 -1.39 -40.02 -5.13
C GLU A 664 -1.69 -38.53 -5.23
N LEU A 665 -0.65 -37.70 -5.30
CA LEU A 665 -0.80 -36.25 -5.40
C LEU A 665 -1.46 -35.84 -6.73
N ARG A 666 -1.05 -36.46 -7.85
CA ARG A 666 -1.68 -36.24 -9.17
C ARG A 666 -3.17 -36.58 -9.15
N ARG A 667 -3.54 -37.69 -8.50
CA ARG A 667 -4.94 -38.11 -8.33
C ARG A 667 -5.71 -37.13 -7.44
N ALA A 668 -5.12 -36.70 -6.33
CA ALA A 668 -5.75 -35.76 -5.38
C ALA A 668 -6.03 -34.39 -6.01
N LEU A 669 -5.13 -33.90 -6.87
CA LEU A 669 -5.29 -32.62 -7.59
C LEU A 669 -6.01 -32.75 -8.94
N ASN A 670 -6.32 -33.98 -9.39
CA ASN A 670 -6.79 -34.27 -10.75
C ASN A 670 -5.89 -33.63 -11.83
N TYR A 671 -4.57 -33.76 -11.66
CA TYR A 671 -3.59 -33.09 -12.50
C TYR A 671 -2.88 -34.08 -13.43
N ASP A 672 -3.00 -33.81 -14.74
CA ASP A 672 -2.30 -34.54 -15.79
C ASP A 672 -1.02 -33.81 -16.19
N THR A 673 0.11 -34.28 -15.66
CA THR A 673 1.44 -33.74 -15.95
C THR A 673 1.84 -33.91 -17.41
N ALA A 674 1.43 -35.01 -18.07
CA ALA A 674 1.78 -35.25 -19.46
C ALA A 674 1.08 -34.24 -20.36
N LYS A 675 -0.23 -34.08 -20.20
CA LYS A 675 -0.99 -33.07 -20.95
C LYS A 675 -0.45 -31.66 -20.69
N ALA A 676 -0.09 -31.34 -19.45
CA ALA A 676 0.48 -30.05 -19.10
C ALA A 676 1.83 -29.82 -19.82
N GLN A 677 2.69 -30.82 -19.98
CA GLN A 677 3.94 -30.66 -20.74
C GLN A 677 3.70 -30.34 -22.23
N TRP A 678 2.66 -30.92 -22.84
CA TRP A 678 2.35 -30.72 -24.27
C TRP A 678 1.62 -29.41 -24.58
N ILE A 679 0.79 -28.91 -23.66
CA ILE A 679 -0.01 -27.69 -23.88
C ILE A 679 0.37 -26.65 -22.84
N ASP A 680 1.03 -25.58 -23.29
CA ASP A 680 1.24 -24.39 -22.47
C ASP A 680 0.03 -23.47 -22.56
N ASN A 681 -0.62 -23.27 -21.41
CA ASN A 681 -1.72 -22.34 -21.21
C ASN A 681 -1.41 -21.33 -20.09
N GLY A 682 -0.14 -21.22 -19.67
CA GLY A 682 0.32 -20.35 -18.58
C GLY A 682 -0.13 -20.78 -17.18
N VAL A 683 -0.75 -21.95 -17.02
CA VAL A 683 -1.24 -22.45 -15.72
C VAL A 683 -0.27 -23.45 -15.12
N PHE A 684 0.09 -23.29 -13.85
CA PHE A 684 1.04 -24.16 -13.16
C PHE A 684 0.79 -24.24 -11.64
N TRP A 685 1.19 -25.35 -11.04
CA TRP A 685 1.25 -25.50 -9.58
C TRP A 685 2.60 -25.00 -9.06
N ILE A 686 2.58 -24.37 -7.89
CA ILE A 686 3.77 -23.95 -7.14
C ILE A 686 3.54 -24.24 -5.66
N ASP A 687 4.58 -24.62 -4.92
CA ASP A 687 4.48 -24.78 -3.47
C ASP A 687 4.59 -23.45 -2.72
N TRP A 688 3.98 -23.41 -1.53
CA TRP A 688 3.94 -22.22 -0.69
C TRP A 688 5.32 -21.64 -0.40
N ARG A 689 6.33 -22.50 -0.17
CA ARG A 689 7.69 -22.05 0.13
C ARG A 689 8.34 -21.38 -1.08
N SER A 690 8.21 -21.97 -2.27
CA SER A 690 8.68 -21.34 -3.51
C SER A 690 7.97 -20.02 -3.77
N LEU A 691 6.65 -19.93 -3.56
CA LEU A 691 5.93 -18.67 -3.69
C LEU A 691 6.52 -17.59 -2.77
N LEU A 692 6.70 -17.89 -1.47
CA LEU A 692 7.29 -16.95 -0.51
C LEU A 692 8.72 -16.50 -0.88
N THR A 693 9.44 -17.33 -1.64
CA THR A 693 10.81 -17.04 -2.07
C THR A 693 10.86 -16.06 -3.25
N TYR A 694 9.97 -16.22 -4.24
CA TYR A 694 10.06 -15.51 -5.52
C TYR A 694 9.00 -14.42 -5.73
N PHE A 695 7.97 -14.36 -4.88
CA PHE A 695 6.91 -13.38 -4.97
C PHE A 695 7.11 -12.24 -3.95
N ALA A 696 6.95 -11.01 -4.44
CA ALA A 696 7.13 -9.80 -3.62
C ALA A 696 5.92 -9.55 -2.73
N LYS A 697 4.73 -9.81 -3.26
CA LYS A 697 3.47 -9.33 -2.70
C LYS A 697 2.33 -10.31 -3.00
N LEU A 698 1.50 -10.55 -1.99
CA LEU A 698 0.19 -11.17 -2.13
C LEU A 698 -0.88 -10.10 -2.12
N HIS A 699 -1.84 -10.23 -3.01
CA HIS A 699 -2.94 -9.27 -3.19
C HIS A 699 -4.23 -9.98 -2.80
N PHE A 700 -4.90 -9.45 -1.79
CA PHE A 700 -6.18 -9.96 -1.31
C PHE A 700 -7.26 -8.91 -1.57
N ASN A 701 -8.40 -9.36 -2.09
CA ASN A 701 -9.61 -8.56 -2.12
C ASN A 701 -10.68 -9.30 -1.33
N TRP A 702 -11.09 -8.74 -0.20
CA TRP A 702 -12.03 -9.38 0.71
C TRP A 702 -13.46 -8.95 0.40
N ASN A 703 -14.36 -9.93 0.48
CA ASN A 703 -15.77 -9.72 0.29
C ASN A 703 -16.30 -8.72 1.35
N PRO A 704 -16.84 -7.56 0.95
CA PRO A 704 -17.31 -6.55 1.89
C PRO A 704 -18.52 -7.04 2.70
N PHE A 705 -19.26 -8.05 2.21
CA PHE A 705 -20.39 -8.66 2.92
C PHE A 705 -20.00 -9.46 4.17
N LEU A 706 -18.69 -9.61 4.44
CA LEU A 706 -18.19 -10.03 5.75
C LEU A 706 -18.59 -9.06 6.87
N PHE A 707 -18.87 -7.80 6.51
CA PHE A 707 -19.28 -6.73 7.40
C PHE A 707 -20.69 -6.27 7.05
N LYS A 708 -21.58 -6.21 8.04
CA LYS A 708 -23.00 -5.91 7.79
C LYS A 708 -23.28 -4.43 7.57
N LEU A 709 -22.52 -3.56 8.22
CA LEU A 709 -22.77 -2.12 8.31
C LEU A 709 -21.43 -1.35 8.29
N PRO A 710 -20.76 -1.22 7.13
CA PRO A 710 -19.62 -0.33 7.03
C PRO A 710 -20.08 1.14 7.10
N GLU A 711 -19.34 1.95 7.84
CA GLU A 711 -19.52 3.39 7.87
C GLU A 711 -18.66 4.03 6.79
N ILE A 712 -19.20 5.03 6.09
CA ILE A 712 -18.57 5.68 4.95
C ILE A 712 -18.66 7.19 5.15
N ALA A 713 -17.56 7.91 4.92
CA ALA A 713 -17.53 9.36 4.87
C ALA A 713 -16.82 9.83 3.60
N HIS A 714 -17.50 10.63 2.78
CA HIS A 714 -16.88 11.36 1.67
C HIS A 714 -16.54 12.78 2.12
N PHE A 715 -15.30 13.22 1.93
CA PHE A 715 -14.89 14.53 2.43
C PHE A 715 -13.81 15.17 1.59
N ASP A 716 -13.77 16.49 1.71
CA ASP A 716 -12.74 17.33 1.13
C ASP A 716 -11.74 17.75 2.18
N TRP A 717 -10.52 17.88 1.69
CA TRP A 717 -9.42 18.51 2.39
C TRP A 717 -8.94 19.72 1.57
N PRO A 718 -9.47 20.93 1.86
CA PRO A 718 -9.08 22.13 1.14
C PRO A 718 -7.63 22.48 1.44
N PHE A 719 -6.95 23.00 0.42
CA PHE A 719 -5.60 23.54 0.56
C PHE A 719 -5.66 25.04 0.82
N ASN A 720 -4.96 25.48 1.86
CA ASN A 720 -4.74 26.89 2.14
C ASN A 720 -3.22 27.12 2.22
N ALA A 721 -2.69 27.96 1.33
CA ALA A 721 -1.25 28.23 1.27
C ALA A 721 -0.71 28.81 2.58
N SER A 722 -1.51 29.58 3.33
CA SER A 722 -1.11 30.08 4.65
C SER A 722 -1.04 28.99 5.73
N GLU A 723 -1.58 27.81 5.45
CA GLU A 723 -1.59 26.61 6.31
C GLU A 723 -0.73 25.47 5.70
N ALA A 724 0.04 25.76 4.65
CA ALA A 724 0.95 24.81 4.02
C ALA A 724 2.17 24.58 4.92
N ARG A 725 2.00 23.66 5.87
CA ARG A 725 3.06 23.15 6.75
C ARG A 725 3.07 21.63 6.66
N LYS A 726 4.21 21.02 7.01
CA LYS A 726 4.29 19.56 7.10
C LYS A 726 3.45 19.11 8.29
N ASP A 727 2.57 18.13 8.07
CA ASP A 727 1.67 17.60 9.10
C ASP A 727 2.41 16.98 10.29
N ILE A 728 3.70 16.64 10.12
CA ILE A 728 4.58 16.21 11.21
C ILE A 728 4.69 17.25 12.34
N PHE A 729 4.40 18.53 12.07
CA PHE A 729 4.47 19.60 13.07
C PHE A 729 3.13 19.85 13.78
N SER A 730 2.03 19.75 13.05
CA SER A 730 0.70 20.00 13.59
C SER A 730 -0.35 19.25 12.80
N LEU A 731 -1.18 18.50 13.52
CA LEU A 731 -2.35 17.83 12.97
C LEU A 731 -3.61 18.69 13.04
N ALA A 732 -3.52 19.95 13.48
CA ALA A 732 -4.68 20.82 13.72
C ALA A 732 -5.60 21.03 12.49
N HIS A 733 -5.03 20.97 11.29
CA HIS A 733 -5.74 21.23 10.03
C HIS A 733 -5.96 19.97 9.20
N THR A 734 -5.60 18.81 9.76
CA THR A 734 -5.80 17.51 9.11
C THR A 734 -7.23 17.01 9.29
N PRO A 735 -7.80 16.23 8.34
CA PRO A 735 -9.09 15.59 8.52
C PRO A 735 -8.99 14.50 9.58
N GLN A 736 -9.82 14.62 10.63
CA GLN A 736 -9.84 13.67 11.74
C GLN A 736 -11.23 13.06 11.90
N PHE A 737 -11.27 11.77 12.22
CA PHE A 737 -12.51 11.01 12.38
C PHE A 737 -12.45 10.19 13.65
N ALA A 738 -13.54 10.18 14.43
CA ALA A 738 -13.67 9.40 15.64
C ALA A 738 -14.73 8.32 15.48
N PHE A 739 -14.47 7.16 16.09
CA PHE A 739 -15.47 6.12 16.29
C PHE A 739 -15.13 5.29 17.51
N THR A 740 -16.13 4.59 18.04
CA THR A 740 -16.00 3.73 19.21
C THR A 740 -16.40 2.31 18.86
N CYS A 741 -15.61 1.33 19.31
CA CYS A 741 -15.91 -0.08 19.20
C CYS A 741 -16.12 -0.69 20.58
N ASP A 742 -17.24 -1.38 20.77
CA ASP A 742 -17.56 -2.06 22.02
C ASP A 742 -17.54 -3.58 21.81
N ASN A 743 -16.51 -4.24 22.35
CA ASN A 743 -16.37 -5.70 22.32
C ASN A 743 -16.66 -6.34 23.69
N ARG A 744 -17.40 -5.65 24.58
CA ARG A 744 -17.77 -6.19 25.91
C ARG A 744 -18.85 -7.26 25.82
N ALA A 745 -19.85 -7.07 24.94
CA ALA A 745 -21.00 -7.97 24.83
C ALA A 745 -20.62 -9.37 24.30
N LYS A 746 -19.55 -9.51 23.50
CA LYS A 746 -19.09 -10.83 23.03
C LYS A 746 -18.46 -11.67 24.13
N ALA A 747 -17.98 -11.08 25.23
CA ALA A 747 -17.32 -11.77 26.34
C ALA A 747 -18.28 -12.63 27.20
N ALA A 748 -19.60 -12.51 27.02
CA ALA A 748 -20.60 -13.16 27.88
C ALA A 748 -21.18 -14.48 27.34
N GLY A 749 -20.74 -14.98 26.17
CA GLY A 749 -21.18 -16.27 25.59
C GLY A 749 -19.99 -17.18 25.24
N ALA A 750 -20.23 -18.47 24.95
CA ALA A 750 -19.17 -19.46 24.65
C ALA A 750 -18.27 -19.17 23.42
N GLY A 751 -18.38 -17.99 22.79
CA GLY A 751 -17.45 -17.41 21.82
C GLY A 751 -16.64 -16.20 22.35
N ALA A 752 -16.54 -16.07 23.68
CA ALA A 752 -16.01 -14.92 24.44
C ALA A 752 -14.55 -14.54 24.25
N ALA A 753 -13.75 -15.35 23.54
CA ALA A 753 -12.31 -15.17 23.46
C ALA A 753 -11.83 -14.44 22.18
N ALA A 754 -12.70 -14.11 21.24
CA ALA A 754 -12.28 -13.57 19.94
C ALA A 754 -12.14 -12.05 19.92
N CYS A 755 -10.98 -11.55 19.49
CA CYS A 755 -10.79 -10.14 19.14
C CYS A 755 -11.78 -9.71 18.06
N MET A 756 -12.36 -8.51 18.21
CA MET A 756 -13.12 -7.87 17.15
C MET A 756 -12.14 -7.19 16.19
N SER A 757 -12.24 -7.49 14.90
CA SER A 757 -11.40 -6.84 13.89
C SER A 757 -12.14 -5.64 13.26
N VAL A 758 -11.43 -4.53 13.14
CA VAL A 758 -11.88 -3.27 12.53
C VAL A 758 -10.96 -2.96 11.36
N TRP A 759 -11.52 -2.81 10.17
CA TRP A 759 -10.74 -2.58 8.96
C TRP A 759 -11.05 -1.18 8.45
N VAL A 760 -10.01 -0.42 8.15
CA VAL A 760 -10.15 0.96 7.69
C VAL A 760 -9.53 1.06 6.31
N HIS A 761 -10.31 1.59 5.38
CA HIS A 761 -9.90 1.81 4.00
C HIS A 761 -10.09 3.28 3.63
N LEU A 762 -8.98 3.97 3.37
CA LEU A 762 -8.98 5.33 2.87
C LEU A 762 -8.68 5.31 1.37
N THR A 763 -9.49 6.03 0.61
CA THR A 763 -9.35 6.21 -0.85
C THR A 763 -9.23 7.69 -1.15
N LYS A 764 -8.10 8.13 -1.71
CA LYS A 764 -7.95 9.44 -2.35
C LYS A 764 -8.63 9.42 -3.72
N HIS A 765 -9.37 10.47 -4.05
CA HIS A 765 -10.05 10.58 -5.33
C HIS A 765 -9.05 11.05 -6.38
N VAL A 766 -8.95 10.31 -7.48
CA VAL A 766 -8.07 10.62 -8.61
C VAL A 766 -8.91 11.33 -9.66
N LEU A 767 -8.55 12.58 -9.98
CA LEU A 767 -9.23 13.43 -10.96
C LEU A 767 -8.47 13.52 -12.29
N GLN A 768 -7.16 13.32 -12.24
CA GLN A 768 -6.32 13.23 -13.43
C GLN A 768 -5.48 11.96 -13.33
N PRO A 769 -5.45 11.13 -14.39
CA PRO A 769 -4.46 10.08 -14.48
C PRO A 769 -3.09 10.74 -14.63
N GLN A 770 -2.26 10.66 -13.59
CA GLN A 770 -0.87 11.10 -13.62
C GLN A 770 0.03 9.88 -13.83
N GLU A 771 1.16 10.06 -14.53
CA GLU A 771 2.15 8.99 -14.69
C GLU A 771 2.75 8.57 -13.35
N GLU A 772 2.98 9.52 -12.44
CA GLU A 772 3.41 9.27 -11.07
C GLU A 772 2.57 10.12 -10.11
N ASN A 773 2.07 9.50 -9.03
CA ASN A 773 1.38 10.21 -7.97
C ASN A 773 2.43 10.77 -7.00
N GLU A 774 2.52 12.08 -6.91
CA GLU A 774 3.44 12.77 -5.99
C GLU A 774 2.86 12.90 -4.57
N ASP A 775 1.58 12.55 -4.39
CA ASP A 775 0.91 12.71 -3.12
C ASP A 775 1.16 11.52 -2.19
N PHE A 776 2.13 11.68 -1.28
CA PHE A 776 2.39 10.76 -0.19
C PHE A 776 1.42 10.99 0.97
N ILE A 777 0.48 10.06 1.14
CA ILE A 777 -0.55 10.11 2.19
C ILE A 777 -0.32 9.04 3.25
N ALA A 778 -0.73 9.31 4.48
CA ALA A 778 -0.69 8.40 5.60
C ALA A 778 -2.00 8.44 6.40
N LEU A 779 -2.27 7.35 7.13
CA LEU A 779 -3.39 7.25 8.05
C LEU A 779 -2.86 6.88 9.45
N HIS A 780 -2.90 7.84 10.36
CA HIS A 780 -2.46 7.65 11.75
C HIS A 780 -3.63 7.26 12.64
N VAL A 781 -3.37 6.44 13.66
CA VAL A 781 -4.39 5.94 14.57
C VAL A 781 -4.02 6.31 16.00
N PHE A 782 -4.98 6.90 16.71
CA PHE A 782 -4.88 7.30 18.10
C PHE A 782 -5.93 6.56 18.91
N GLU A 783 -5.50 5.87 19.94
CA GLU A 783 -6.39 5.27 20.94
C GLU A 783 -6.63 6.26 22.07
N ARG A 784 -7.91 6.58 22.36
CA ARG A 784 -8.27 7.63 23.31
C ARG A 784 -9.10 7.11 24.49
N PRO A 785 -8.82 7.57 25.73
CA PRO A 785 -9.74 7.40 26.84
C PRO A 785 -11.09 8.04 26.54
N ALA A 786 -12.17 7.52 27.15
CA ALA A 786 -13.53 8.00 26.94
C ALA A 786 -13.69 9.53 27.11
N ALA A 787 -13.02 10.12 28.11
CA ALA A 787 -13.05 11.57 28.37
C ALA A 787 -12.47 12.44 27.24
N SER A 788 -11.66 11.86 26.35
CA SER A 788 -11.08 12.55 25.20
C SER A 788 -11.48 11.92 23.85
N ALA A 789 -12.43 10.98 23.87
CA ALA A 789 -12.99 10.40 22.66
C ALA A 789 -13.70 11.51 21.85
N GLY A 790 -13.38 11.62 20.56
CA GLY A 790 -13.95 12.65 19.69
C GLY A 790 -13.35 14.05 19.85
N LYS A 791 -12.33 14.24 20.71
CA LYS A 791 -11.56 15.50 20.73
C LYS A 791 -10.47 15.47 19.67
N GLN A 792 -10.22 16.64 19.07
CA GLN A 792 -9.15 16.81 18.10
C GLN A 792 -7.78 16.52 18.71
N VAL A 793 -6.92 15.85 17.93
CA VAL A 793 -5.50 15.62 18.24
C VAL A 793 -4.62 16.60 17.46
N PHE A 794 -3.47 16.97 18.02
CA PHE A 794 -2.62 18.02 17.46
C PHE A 794 -1.17 17.56 17.21
N TYR A 795 -0.67 16.62 18.01
CA TYR A 795 0.70 16.16 17.95
C TYR A 795 0.76 14.74 17.39
N MET A 796 1.67 14.51 16.45
CA MET A 796 1.81 13.21 15.79
C MET A 796 2.42 12.16 16.74
N GLU A 797 3.24 12.58 17.70
CA GLU A 797 3.91 11.71 18.67
C GLU A 797 2.94 11.03 19.64
N GLU A 798 1.70 11.53 19.75
CA GLU A 798 0.63 10.89 20.53
C GLU A 798 -0.03 9.72 19.79
N ALA A 799 0.34 9.45 18.52
CA ALA A 799 -0.27 8.38 17.73
C ALA A 799 0.09 7.02 18.31
N THR A 800 -0.92 6.19 18.57
CA THR A 800 -0.73 4.80 18.99
C THR A 800 -0.17 3.95 17.83
N ARG A 801 -0.53 4.31 16.59
CA ARG A 801 0.06 3.73 15.38
C ARG A 801 0.33 4.83 14.35
N HIS A 802 1.60 4.97 13.97
CA HIS A 802 2.00 5.83 12.87
C HIS A 802 1.72 5.14 11.53
N GLY A 803 0.98 5.81 10.65
CA GLY A 803 0.85 5.39 9.26
C GLY A 803 2.16 5.61 8.50
N VAL A 804 2.46 4.72 7.57
CA VAL A 804 3.54 4.91 6.60
C VAL A 804 3.03 5.79 5.47
N TYR A 805 3.80 6.81 5.11
CA TYR A 805 3.50 7.66 3.96
C TYR A 805 3.74 6.87 2.68
N ILE A 806 2.69 6.70 1.88
CA ILE A 806 2.74 6.02 0.58
C ILE A 806 2.08 6.88 -0.48
N ASN A 807 2.55 6.76 -1.71
CA ASN A 807 1.99 7.43 -2.88
C ASN A 807 0.89 6.61 -3.58
N SER A 808 0.30 5.64 -2.89
CA SER A 808 -0.89 4.93 -3.37
C SER A 808 -2.15 5.74 -3.03
N PRO A 809 -3.12 5.86 -3.96
CA PRO A 809 -4.40 6.49 -3.65
C PRO A 809 -5.24 5.66 -2.66
N HIS A 810 -4.83 4.43 -2.34
CA HIS A 810 -5.53 3.57 -1.38
C HIS A 810 -4.61 3.18 -0.23
N LEU A 811 -5.15 3.35 0.98
CA LEU A 811 -4.56 2.97 2.25
C LEU A 811 -5.49 1.99 2.97
N PHE A 812 -4.95 0.85 3.37
CA PHE A 812 -5.67 -0.15 4.13
C PHE A 812 -4.95 -0.41 5.46
N LEU A 813 -5.71 -0.42 6.55
CA LEU A 813 -5.20 -0.84 7.85
C LEU A 813 -6.21 -1.72 8.58
N ARG A 814 -5.69 -2.60 9.43
CA ARG A 814 -6.47 -3.46 10.32
C ARG A 814 -6.13 -3.15 11.77
N LEU A 815 -7.16 -2.97 12.57
CA LEU A 815 -7.12 -2.78 14.02
C LEU A 815 -7.84 -3.95 14.68
N ASP A 816 -7.42 -4.30 15.88
CA ASP A 816 -8.02 -5.38 16.66
C ASP A 816 -8.43 -4.82 18.03
N VAL A 817 -9.66 -5.13 18.44
CA VAL A 817 -10.24 -4.74 19.73
C VAL A 817 -10.35 -5.98 20.60
N PRO A 818 -9.61 -6.08 21.71
CA PRO A 818 -9.62 -7.25 22.58
C PRO A 818 -11.03 -7.61 23.09
N PRO A 819 -11.29 -8.88 23.41
CA PRO A 819 -12.54 -9.27 24.08
C PRO A 819 -12.67 -8.55 25.43
N GLY A 820 -13.87 -8.10 25.76
CA GLY A 820 -14.12 -7.38 27.02
C GLY A 820 -13.68 -5.91 27.01
N ALA A 821 -13.10 -5.41 25.92
CA ALA A 821 -12.66 -4.02 25.81
C ALA A 821 -13.70 -3.15 25.08
N GLN A 822 -13.75 -1.87 25.47
CA GLN A 822 -14.33 -0.79 24.67
C GLN A 822 -13.19 0.15 24.28
N GLN A 823 -12.98 0.36 22.98
CA GLN A 823 -11.88 1.15 22.46
C GLN A 823 -12.41 2.34 21.66
N ASN A 824 -11.87 3.54 21.92
CA ASN A 824 -12.17 4.72 21.12
C ASN A 824 -10.97 5.02 20.22
N PHE A 825 -11.23 5.22 18.94
CA PHE A 825 -10.22 5.53 17.94
C PHE A 825 -10.43 6.94 17.39
N VAL A 826 -9.33 7.64 17.15
CA VAL A 826 -9.26 8.80 16.27
C VAL A 826 -8.34 8.47 15.11
N LEU A 827 -8.87 8.57 13.89
CA LEU A 827 -8.16 8.40 12.64
C LEU A 827 -7.78 9.77 12.10
N VAL A 828 -6.52 9.93 11.71
CA VAL A 828 -6.01 11.19 11.15
C VAL A 828 -5.43 10.94 9.77
N VAL A 829 -6.00 11.62 8.78
CA VAL A 829 -5.50 11.60 7.40
C VAL A 829 -4.42 12.67 7.27
N SER A 830 -3.23 12.27 6.84
CA SER A 830 -2.04 13.13 6.78
C SER A 830 -1.37 13.06 5.41
N GLN A 831 -0.66 14.13 5.00
CA GLN A 831 0.06 14.23 3.74
C GLN A 831 1.42 14.94 3.95
N GLN A 832 2.50 14.35 3.42
CA GLN A 832 3.87 14.76 3.76
C GLN A 832 4.25 16.16 3.24
N ASP A 833 3.85 16.50 2.02
CA ASP A 833 4.11 17.81 1.40
C ASP A 833 2.88 18.22 0.57
N ARG A 834 1.82 18.67 1.27
CA ARG A 834 0.54 19.02 0.64
C ARG A 834 0.66 20.31 -0.17
N THR A 835 0.45 20.22 -1.48
CA THR A 835 0.51 21.34 -2.44
C THR A 835 -0.83 21.70 -3.05
N SER A 836 -1.84 20.84 -2.91
CA SER A 836 -3.15 21.01 -3.53
C SER A 836 -4.28 20.45 -2.66
N ALA A 837 -5.52 20.84 -2.98
CA ALA A 837 -6.70 20.33 -2.32
C ALA A 837 -6.97 18.88 -2.76
N GLY A 838 -7.49 18.05 -1.85
CA GLY A 838 -7.81 16.65 -2.13
C GLY A 838 -9.22 16.26 -1.73
N SER A 839 -9.80 15.29 -2.43
CA SER A 839 -11.04 14.61 -2.03
C SER A 839 -10.75 13.17 -1.63
N PHE A 840 -11.49 12.68 -0.65
CA PHE A 840 -11.26 11.36 -0.06
C PHE A 840 -12.56 10.65 0.27
N THR A 841 -12.48 9.33 0.36
CA THR A 841 -13.49 8.46 0.96
C THR A 841 -12.83 7.64 2.05
N LEU A 842 -13.32 7.77 3.28
CA LEU A 842 -12.94 6.91 4.39
C LEU A 842 -14.04 5.88 4.63
N ARG A 843 -13.66 4.60 4.70
CA ARG A 843 -14.56 3.51 5.07
C ARG A 843 -14.05 2.75 6.26
N VAL A 844 -14.93 2.48 7.21
CA VAL A 844 -14.63 1.66 8.39
C VAL A 844 -15.57 0.46 8.40
N TYR A 845 -14.97 -0.72 8.29
CA TYR A 845 -15.65 -2.00 8.35
C TYR A 845 -15.48 -2.60 9.75
N CYS A 846 -16.59 -2.96 10.38
CA CYS A 846 -16.58 -3.58 11.69
C CYS A 846 -17.64 -4.68 11.77
N THR A 847 -17.36 -5.72 12.56
CA THR A 847 -18.34 -6.79 12.82
C THR A 847 -19.46 -6.34 13.76
N ALA A 848 -19.24 -5.27 14.52
CA ALA A 848 -20.23 -4.58 15.32
C ALA A 848 -20.66 -3.27 14.65
N LYS A 849 -21.85 -2.79 15.04
CA LYS A 849 -22.31 -1.46 14.63
C LYS A 849 -21.40 -0.41 15.27
N ILE A 850 -20.91 0.51 14.46
CA ILE A 850 -20.12 1.67 14.88
C ILE A 850 -20.78 2.94 14.32
N GLU A 851 -20.36 4.09 14.80
CA GLU A 851 -20.76 5.37 14.24
C GLU A 851 -19.49 6.17 13.95
N LEU A 852 -19.24 6.45 12.67
CA LEU A 852 -18.09 7.22 12.24
C LEU A 852 -18.47 8.70 12.21
N ARG A 853 -17.75 9.51 12.99
CA ARG A 853 -18.00 10.95 13.06
C ARG A 853 -16.75 11.71 12.63
N ARG A 854 -16.88 12.64 11.69
CA ARG A 854 -15.83 13.64 11.46
C ARG A 854 -15.72 14.49 12.73
N ILE A 855 -14.51 14.68 13.23
CA ILE A 855 -14.26 15.61 14.34
C ILE A 855 -14.34 17.02 13.73
N PRO A 856 -15.36 17.83 14.06
CA PRO A 856 -15.44 19.19 13.56
C PRO A 856 -14.36 20.04 14.24
N ASN A 857 -13.99 21.16 13.62
CA ASN A 857 -13.33 22.21 14.36
C ASN A 857 -14.34 22.75 15.40
N LEU A 858 -14.14 22.40 16.67
CA LEU A 858 -15.04 22.77 17.78
C LEU A 858 -15.04 24.29 18.04
N TYR A 859 -14.07 25.01 17.50
CA TYR A 859 -13.92 26.45 17.70
C TYR A 859 -14.66 27.21 16.61
N ARG A 860 -15.96 27.44 16.87
CA ARG A 860 -16.88 28.12 15.93
C ARG A 860 -16.42 29.53 15.58
N TYR A 861 -15.72 30.18 16.50
CA TYR A 861 -15.13 31.50 16.30
C TYR A 861 -13.62 31.35 16.30
N GLU A 862 -12.98 31.64 15.17
CA GLU A 862 -11.53 31.64 15.05
C GLU A 862 -11.08 33.05 14.69
N ILE A 863 -10.17 33.60 15.49
CA ILE A 863 -9.57 34.92 15.28
C ILE A 863 -8.07 34.76 15.00
N GLY A 864 -7.54 35.66 14.17
CA GLY A 864 -6.17 35.62 13.66
C GLY A 864 -6.11 35.27 12.17
N PRO A 865 -4.92 35.03 11.61
CA PRO A 865 -3.62 34.96 12.28
C PRO A 865 -3.14 36.31 12.81
N PHE A 866 -2.60 36.33 14.03
CA PHE A 866 -1.90 37.50 14.60
C PHE A 866 -0.40 37.26 14.51
N ALA A 867 0.27 38.01 13.62
CA ALA A 867 1.72 37.96 13.49
C ALA A 867 2.38 38.82 14.58
N ALA A 868 3.35 38.25 15.28
CA ALA A 868 4.17 38.94 16.27
C ALA A 868 5.64 38.52 16.14
N LYS A 869 6.55 39.26 16.78
CA LYS A 869 7.97 38.88 16.87
C LYS A 869 8.42 38.95 18.32
N TRP A 870 9.14 37.93 18.79
CA TRP A 870 9.74 38.01 20.13
C TRP A 870 10.70 39.20 20.23
N PRO A 871 10.76 39.92 21.36
CA PRO A 871 11.71 41.00 21.56
C PRO A 871 13.17 40.53 21.40
N VAL A 872 14.05 41.40 20.88
CA VAL A 872 15.48 41.09 20.65
C VAL A 872 16.21 40.75 21.95
N GLN A 873 15.76 41.29 23.09
CA GLN A 873 16.32 41.03 24.42
C GLN A 873 15.47 40.03 25.21
N GLY A 874 15.95 38.78 25.33
CA GLY A 874 15.57 37.85 26.39
C GLY A 874 14.25 37.10 26.23
N GLY A 875 14.07 36.32 25.15
CA GLY A 875 12.80 35.60 24.85
C GLY A 875 12.27 34.62 25.93
N ARG A 876 13.08 34.24 26.94
CA ARG A 876 12.63 33.45 28.11
C ARG A 876 12.12 34.32 29.26
N LEU A 877 12.67 35.52 29.44
CA LEU A 877 12.29 36.49 30.49
C LEU A 877 11.25 37.50 29.98
N ASN A 878 11.08 37.61 28.66
CA ASN A 878 10.19 38.55 28.01
C ASN A 878 9.29 37.84 26.99
N PRO A 879 8.25 37.12 27.46
CA PRO A 879 7.32 36.41 26.58
C PRO A 879 6.49 37.38 25.73
N LEU A 880 6.04 36.91 24.58
CA LEU A 880 4.98 37.58 23.83
C LEU A 880 3.70 37.55 24.67
N ARG A 881 3.13 38.73 24.94
CA ARG A 881 1.89 38.87 25.72
C ARG A 881 0.73 39.27 24.83
N PHE A 882 -0.37 38.51 24.93
CA PHE A 882 -1.63 38.78 24.25
C PHE A 882 -2.73 38.91 25.29
N ASN A 883 -3.48 40.00 25.28
CA ASN A 883 -4.58 40.19 26.21
C ASN A 883 -5.89 39.82 25.52
N LEU A 884 -6.55 38.80 26.07
CA LEU A 884 -7.84 38.29 25.59
C LEU A 884 -8.94 38.80 26.49
N THR A 885 -10.03 39.27 25.91
CA THR A 885 -11.27 39.53 26.65
C THR A 885 -12.36 38.63 26.12
N VAL A 886 -13.07 38.00 27.06
CA VAL A 886 -14.15 37.07 26.78
C VAL A 886 -15.39 37.52 27.55
N ASP A 887 -16.54 37.49 26.90
CA ASP A 887 -17.83 37.92 27.42
C ASP A 887 -18.55 36.85 28.26
N GLN A 888 -18.29 35.57 27.99
CA GLN A 888 -18.89 34.44 28.69
C GLN A 888 -17.91 33.27 28.81
N THR A 889 -18.22 32.30 29.67
CA THR A 889 -17.38 31.10 29.81
C THR A 889 -17.33 30.31 28.48
N THR A 890 -16.14 30.10 27.94
CA THR A 890 -15.91 29.32 26.72
C THR A 890 -14.66 28.46 26.85
N GLU A 891 -14.68 27.30 26.18
CA GLU A 891 -13.44 26.59 25.86
C GLU A 891 -12.71 27.38 24.77
N VAL A 892 -11.40 27.60 24.97
CA VAL A 892 -10.53 28.29 24.03
C VAL A 892 -9.37 27.38 23.67
N CYS A 893 -9.02 27.35 22.38
CA CYS A 893 -7.80 26.74 21.89
C CYS A 893 -6.90 27.80 21.28
N ILE A 894 -5.83 28.09 21.98
CA ILE A 894 -4.79 29.01 21.55
C ILE A 894 -3.72 28.18 20.87
N ARG A 895 -3.39 28.53 19.63
CA ARG A 895 -2.35 27.89 18.82
C ARG A 895 -1.27 28.91 18.51
N LEU A 896 -0.03 28.53 18.75
CA LEU A 896 1.15 29.33 18.43
C LEU A 896 2.03 28.56 17.46
N GLU A 897 2.36 29.22 16.37
CA GLU A 897 3.19 28.70 15.29
C GLU A 897 4.45 29.58 15.16
N ALA A 898 5.63 28.97 15.00
CA ALA A 898 6.89 29.65 14.71
C ALA A 898 7.74 28.84 13.71
N PRO A 899 8.76 29.43 13.07
CA PRO A 899 9.69 28.69 12.22
C PRO A 899 10.37 27.54 12.98
N LYS A 900 10.58 26.40 12.31
CA LYS A 900 11.29 25.27 12.91
C LYS A 900 12.82 25.47 12.91
N ASN A 901 13.34 26.09 11.86
CA ASN A 901 14.80 26.23 11.63
C ASN A 901 15.47 27.16 12.64
N SER A 902 14.69 27.83 13.46
CA SER A 902 15.20 28.75 14.47
C SER A 902 15.60 28.07 15.78
N GLY A 903 15.48 26.75 15.92
CA GLY A 903 15.77 26.01 17.17
C GLY A 903 14.76 26.25 18.31
N ALA A 904 14.06 27.39 18.29
CA ALA A 904 13.12 27.83 19.29
C ALA A 904 12.09 26.77 19.69
N LEU A 905 12.16 26.35 20.97
CA LEU A 905 11.09 25.61 21.61
C LEU A 905 10.08 26.58 22.22
N LEU A 906 8.80 26.30 22.01
CA LEU A 906 7.68 27.18 22.35
C LEU A 906 6.87 26.65 23.53
N GLN A 907 6.44 27.55 24.43
CA GLN A 907 5.48 27.25 25.49
C GLN A 907 4.40 28.33 25.51
N LEU A 908 3.14 27.92 25.65
CA LEU A 908 1.99 28.81 25.84
C LEU A 908 1.47 28.68 27.27
N GLU A 909 1.17 29.81 27.88
CA GLU A 909 0.51 29.89 29.17
C GLU A 909 -0.65 30.89 29.09
N ALA A 910 -1.83 30.53 29.59
CA ALA A 910 -2.95 31.44 29.78
C ALA A 910 -3.15 31.67 31.28
N ARG A 911 -3.22 32.94 31.66
CA ARG A 911 -3.45 33.39 33.03
C ARG A 911 -4.72 34.22 33.10
N ALA A 912 -5.65 33.80 33.94
CA ALA A 912 -6.76 34.64 34.36
C ALA A 912 -6.26 35.69 35.35
N ALA A 913 -6.96 36.83 35.44
CA ALA A 913 -6.65 37.85 36.45
C ALA A 913 -6.82 37.36 37.91
N ALA A 914 -7.47 36.21 38.15
CA ALA A 914 -7.77 35.67 39.47
C ALA A 914 -7.65 34.12 39.54
N ASP A 915 -6.43 33.58 39.56
CA ASP A 915 -6.11 32.19 40.01
C ASP A 915 -6.36 31.00 39.05
N HIS A 916 -6.42 31.17 37.74
CA HIS A 916 -6.33 30.04 36.79
C HIS A 916 -5.08 30.15 35.91
N ASN A 917 -4.18 29.16 36.02
CA ASN A 917 -3.00 29.00 35.18
C ASN A 917 -3.17 27.74 34.31
N GLY A 918 -3.41 27.93 33.02
CA GLY A 918 -3.30 26.87 32.03
C GLY A 918 -1.94 26.97 31.33
N ALA A 919 -1.11 25.93 31.39
CA ALA A 919 0.20 25.94 30.74
C ALA A 919 0.36 24.71 29.83
N THR A 920 1.02 24.89 28.68
CA THR A 920 1.55 23.75 27.95
C THR A 920 2.69 23.14 28.75
N MET A 921 2.59 21.86 29.10
CA MET A 921 3.51 21.19 30.03
C MET A 921 4.95 21.03 29.51
N LEU A 922 5.21 21.29 28.22
CA LEU A 922 6.51 21.09 27.57
C LEU A 922 6.74 22.12 26.46
N PHE A 923 8.00 22.56 26.35
CA PHE A 923 8.51 23.37 25.26
C PHE A 923 8.60 22.55 23.96
N ARG A 924 7.99 23.02 22.86
CA ARG A 924 7.87 22.28 21.58
C ARG A 924 8.40 23.06 20.38
N PRO A 925 9.13 22.43 19.44
CA PRO A 925 9.66 23.14 18.28
C PRO A 925 8.55 23.52 17.28
N GLY A 926 8.49 24.79 16.91
CA GLY A 926 7.67 25.32 15.80
C GLY A 926 6.15 25.36 16.00
N PHE A 927 5.56 24.53 16.87
CA PHE A 927 4.13 24.56 17.17
C PHE A 927 3.84 24.16 18.62
N CYS A 928 2.98 24.92 19.29
CA CYS A 928 2.35 24.51 20.54
C CYS A 928 0.90 24.99 20.60
N PHE A 929 0.09 24.29 21.39
CA PHE A 929 -1.30 24.65 21.61
C PHE A 929 -1.67 24.55 23.09
N LEU A 930 -2.57 25.43 23.54
CA LEU A 930 -3.18 25.41 24.86
C LEU A 930 -4.70 25.35 24.70
N ARG A 931 -5.35 24.41 25.39
CA ARG A 931 -6.80 24.26 25.44
C ARG A 931 -7.26 24.42 26.88
N GLU A 932 -8.07 25.43 27.15
CA GLU A 932 -8.50 25.77 28.50
C GLU A 932 -9.94 26.28 28.51
N ASN A 933 -10.67 26.04 29.60
CA ASN A 933 -11.95 26.70 29.83
C ASN A 933 -11.69 28.00 30.60
N ILE A 934 -11.98 29.13 29.96
CA ILE A 934 -11.79 30.45 30.61
C ILE A 934 -13.15 31.10 30.85
N GLY A 935 -13.30 31.70 32.04
CA GLY A 935 -14.49 32.46 32.42
C GLY A 935 -14.55 33.84 31.75
N PRO A 936 -15.67 34.57 31.90
CA PRO A 936 -15.78 35.93 31.41
C PRO A 936 -14.75 36.86 32.08
N GLY A 937 -14.22 37.83 31.33
CA GLY A 937 -13.24 38.80 31.80
C GLY A 937 -11.97 38.86 30.95
N ALA A 938 -10.95 39.53 31.49
CA ALA A 938 -9.66 39.71 30.86
C ALA A 938 -8.67 38.60 31.27
N HIS A 939 -7.99 38.05 30.27
CA HIS A 939 -6.99 36.99 30.40
C HIS A 939 -5.72 37.40 29.66
N SER A 940 -4.56 36.98 30.14
CA SER A 940 -3.29 37.18 29.45
C SER A 940 -2.74 35.85 28.97
N VAL A 941 -2.39 35.78 27.69
CA VAL A 941 -1.65 34.67 27.09
C VAL A 941 -0.20 35.07 26.96
N LEU A 942 0.68 34.25 27.49
CA LEU A 942 2.12 34.39 27.43
C LEU A 942 2.68 33.30 26.52
N ALA A 943 3.46 33.71 25.53
CA ALA A 943 4.15 32.82 24.61
C ALA A 943 5.66 32.95 24.82
N PHE A 944 6.28 31.87 25.30
CA PHE A 944 7.69 31.80 25.64
C PHE A 944 8.47 31.11 24.53
N ASN A 945 9.70 31.59 24.28
CA ASN A 945 10.71 30.89 23.50
C ASN A 945 11.86 30.48 24.42
N TYR A 946 12.11 29.18 24.57
CA TYR A 946 13.13 28.63 25.45
C TYR A 946 14.54 29.14 25.13
N GLU A 947 14.89 29.22 23.84
CA GLU A 947 16.25 29.54 23.40
C GLU A 947 16.55 31.04 23.51
N GLY A 948 15.56 31.87 23.85
CA GLY A 948 15.75 33.31 24.02
C GLY A 948 16.06 34.07 22.73
N ILE A 949 15.98 33.41 21.56
CA ILE A 949 16.25 34.00 20.25
C ILE A 949 15.18 35.05 19.95
N GLY A 950 15.63 36.31 19.95
CA GLY A 950 14.80 37.46 19.65
C GLY A 950 14.60 37.67 18.15
N GLY A 951 13.57 38.45 17.79
CA GLY A 951 13.22 38.75 16.41
C GLY A 951 12.50 37.63 15.66
N LEU A 952 12.34 36.45 16.28
CA LEU A 952 11.66 35.32 15.65
C LEU A 952 10.17 35.61 15.42
N PRO A 953 9.66 35.37 14.21
CA PRO A 953 8.25 35.53 13.92
C PRO A 953 7.43 34.43 14.57
N ALA A 954 6.27 34.80 15.08
CA ALA A 954 5.26 33.92 15.64
C ALA A 954 3.90 34.26 15.02
N ILE A 955 3.07 33.24 14.82
CA ILE A 955 1.68 33.39 14.42
C ILE A 955 0.81 32.82 15.53
N LEU A 956 -0.07 33.64 16.09
CA LEU A 956 -1.07 33.22 17.06
C LEU A 956 -2.43 33.07 16.37
N ARG A 957 -3.11 31.96 16.65
CA ARG A 957 -4.51 31.72 16.28
C ARG A 957 -5.28 31.34 17.52
N ILE A 958 -6.48 31.89 17.67
CA ILE A 958 -7.31 31.60 18.83
C ILE A 958 -8.67 31.16 18.34
N GLY A 959 -9.04 29.94 18.73
CA GLY A 959 -10.37 29.41 18.52
C GLY A 959 -11.15 29.42 19.82
N SER A 960 -12.42 29.79 19.79
CA SER A 960 -13.36 29.71 20.92
C SER A 960 -14.65 28.98 20.52
N SER A 961 -15.20 28.24 21.48
CA SER A 961 -16.32 27.33 21.26
C SER A 961 -17.67 28.01 21.05
N ASN A 962 -17.99 29.07 21.82
CA ASN A 962 -19.35 29.60 21.91
C ASN A 962 -19.48 31.13 21.84
N CYS A 963 -18.37 31.89 21.89
CA CYS A 963 -18.37 33.36 21.78
C CYS A 963 -17.18 33.89 20.99
N THR A 964 -17.26 35.14 20.56
CA THR A 964 -16.13 35.86 19.95
C THR A 964 -15.16 36.32 21.04
N VAL A 965 -13.88 36.02 20.87
CA VAL A 965 -12.81 36.56 21.72
C VAL A 965 -12.32 37.87 21.11
N SER A 966 -12.14 38.91 21.93
CA SER A 966 -11.42 40.12 21.51
C SER A 966 -9.98 40.06 21.99
N ILE A 967 -9.05 40.55 21.16
CA ILE A 967 -7.62 40.54 21.44
C ILE A 967 -7.05 41.93 21.30
N ASN A 968 -6.29 42.35 22.29
CA ASN A 968 -5.43 43.52 22.20
C ASN A 968 -3.98 43.07 22.25
N LEU A 969 -3.25 43.39 21.18
CA LEU A 969 -1.79 43.30 21.16
C LEU A 969 -1.27 44.47 21.98
N SER A 970 -0.58 44.18 23.08
CA SER A 970 0.12 45.20 23.85
C SER A 970 1.61 45.14 23.48
N PRO A 971 2.11 46.02 22.59
CA PRO A 971 3.54 46.31 22.55
C PRO A 971 3.81 47.30 23.70
N LEU A 972 4.70 47.00 24.65
CA LEU A 972 5.42 47.97 25.53
C LEU A 972 6.27 47.20 26.59
N PRO A 973 7.32 47.84 27.15
CA PRO A 973 8.59 47.20 27.52
C PRO A 973 8.54 46.40 28.84
N ALA A 974 9.57 45.55 28.96
CA ALA A 974 9.89 44.77 30.14
C ALA A 974 10.17 45.65 31.36
N THR A 975 9.14 46.04 32.08
CA THR A 975 9.27 46.42 33.49
C THR A 975 8.15 45.76 34.28
N SER A 976 8.54 45.09 35.36
CA SER A 976 7.73 44.37 36.34
C SER A 976 7.18 42.99 35.95
N ILE A 977 8.06 42.00 35.94
CA ILE A 977 7.72 40.68 36.52
C ILE A 977 8.86 40.36 37.48
N SER A 978 8.61 40.55 38.78
CA SER A 978 9.48 40.15 39.90
C SER A 978 9.24 38.71 40.28
#